data_AF-A0A0M8WBN6-F1
#
_entry.id   AF-A0A0M8WBN6-F1
#
_cell.length_a   1.000
_cell.length_b   1.000
_cell.length_c   1.000
_cell.angle_alpha   90.00
_cell.angle_beta   90.00
_cell.angle_gamma   90.00
#
_symmetry.space_group_name_H-M   'P 1'
#
loop_
_entity.id
_entity.type
_entity.pdbx_description
1 polymer ?
#
loop_
_entity_poly.entity_id
_entity_poly.type
_entity_poly.pdbx_seq_one_letter_code
_entity_poly.pdbx_strand_id
1 'polypeptide(L)'
;MAVRRDGTPLELGGPRQRAVLTMLLLHANEAVSVAQLTEAVWDSPPVSPESNLRTYVAGLRRAVGDRLVTRPGHGYQLTVRPGELDLDGFDQLVRHGEQALADSDTEAAAEYFGQALGKWHGTPSDLTAGPLLRAEFTRLQERRLTAVERFARAAVELGRFDDVIDRLRRETAQHPLREELWAQLMLALDRSGRRGEALETYATARKHLVEQLGVEPGARMRQLHQVILESRAPSPAALSAHRQLPMDIAEFTGRESELRRLCEPGPQTTVVISAIEGMAGVGKTKLAVRAAHRLVERFPDVQLWADLHGFDPDELPADPAAVLESFLRLLGVPGAQIPESPADRAALYRDRLAGKRALVLLDNAAGEDQVRPLLPGSSTCLVLITSRRSLLGLDGVMSVSLDVFTPEEAVALLARIAGADRVNADREAAARVAELCGHLPIAVALAAKRLARRPQWTVMDLAAQLERGGLGARGVFDLSYQALPDHQRRLFRLLGLHPGEDVTAESAAALAGLTAYEAEDLLETLLDEHLLQQHTPGRYVLHDLLRAYAVEQLMAAEPPPARATALRRVLDWYLHTSWNSATRLNPQRKLELTTADPAVHPRTFADRDAALLWCDTERANLVAAVRDAAEHGLAQQCWLLAQCLWDFFNLRKHWTDWLETHTVALAAARSVSDRSAEGLTLITLGIGLREVRRHDEAIECCRQALTIFRATGDRARQEPALNNLGIAYMTTGRLDEALACFEQAAEIAYELGDQHTEAVLLNNIALLHADAGRFDEALPRYLRALEIRHEVKDPYSEAILLNNIGEVYRGLLDFPAAVAHVDRALETFRRIGDRYGQAESLDNLGLALDGLGDRRGAEKCWLESVTLFEELGEPKADEVRARLG
;
A
#
# COMPACT_ATOMS: atom_id res chain seq x y z
N MET A 1 13.58 -44.66 -16.98
CA MET A 1 14.00 -45.90 -16.25
C MET A 1 15.18 -46.55 -16.94
N ALA A 2 16.27 -46.74 -16.20
CA ALA A 2 17.45 -47.52 -16.60
C ALA A 2 17.71 -48.58 -15.51
N VAL A 3 18.10 -49.79 -15.91
CA VAL A 3 18.49 -50.85 -14.97
C VAL A 3 19.91 -51.26 -15.31
N ARG A 4 20.77 -51.39 -14.29
CA ARG A 4 22.17 -51.78 -14.46
C ARG A 4 22.46 -53.06 -13.71
N ARG A 5 23.33 -53.90 -14.26
CA ARG A 5 23.97 -55.02 -13.56
C ARG A 5 25.46 -54.76 -13.55
N ASP A 6 26.06 -54.71 -12.37
CA ASP A 6 27.49 -54.43 -12.16
C ASP A 6 27.98 -53.19 -12.93
N GLY A 7 27.17 -52.12 -12.90
CA GLY A 7 27.44 -50.85 -13.60
C GLY A 7 27.08 -50.81 -15.09
N THR A 8 26.76 -51.95 -15.71
CA THR A 8 26.44 -52.04 -17.15
C THR A 8 24.93 -51.95 -17.39
N PRO A 9 24.45 -51.08 -18.32
CA PRO A 9 23.03 -50.99 -18.67
C PRO A 9 22.48 -52.30 -19.24
N LEU A 10 21.30 -52.72 -18.79
CA LEU A 10 20.59 -53.88 -19.33
C LEU A 10 19.65 -53.47 -20.47
N GLU A 11 19.58 -54.29 -21.52
CA GLU A 11 18.55 -54.18 -22.56
C GLU A 11 17.22 -54.76 -22.08
N LEU A 12 16.23 -53.89 -21.86
CA LEU A 12 14.96 -54.25 -21.21
C LEU A 12 13.81 -54.54 -22.18
N GLY A 13 14.12 -54.62 -23.48
CA GLY A 13 13.16 -54.85 -24.55
C GLY A 13 12.25 -53.65 -24.86
N GLY A 14 11.14 -53.91 -25.55
CA GLY A 14 10.22 -52.88 -26.04
C GLY A 14 9.41 -52.16 -24.94
N PRO A 15 8.68 -51.07 -25.28
CA PRO A 15 8.00 -50.20 -24.31
C PRO A 15 7.08 -50.91 -23.32
N ARG A 16 6.29 -51.89 -23.78
CA ARG A 16 5.36 -52.67 -22.93
C ARG A 16 6.08 -53.60 -21.95
N GLN A 17 7.21 -54.16 -22.35
CA GLN A 17 8.04 -54.99 -21.47
C GLN A 17 8.67 -54.14 -20.35
N ARG A 18 9.09 -52.91 -20.69
CA ARG A 18 9.57 -51.94 -19.71
C ARG A 18 8.46 -51.53 -18.74
N ALA A 19 7.22 -51.33 -19.20
CA ALA A 19 6.07 -51.03 -18.35
C ALA A 19 5.76 -52.14 -17.33
N VAL A 20 5.80 -53.41 -17.76
CA VAL A 20 5.66 -54.57 -16.84
C VAL A 20 6.73 -54.55 -15.76
N LEU A 21 7.99 -54.32 -16.15
CA LEU A 21 9.09 -54.25 -15.18
C LEU A 21 8.94 -53.07 -14.22
N THR A 22 8.53 -51.90 -14.71
CA THR A 22 8.31 -50.73 -13.86
C THR A 22 7.22 -50.99 -12.82
N MET A 23 6.10 -51.60 -13.20
CA MET A 23 5.04 -51.95 -12.26
C MET A 23 5.53 -52.94 -11.19
N LEU A 24 6.34 -53.92 -11.57
CA LEU A 24 6.94 -54.88 -10.63
C LEU A 24 7.99 -54.23 -9.70
N LEU A 25 8.70 -53.19 -10.14
CA LEU A 25 9.64 -52.44 -9.32
C LEU A 25 8.94 -51.49 -8.34
N LEU A 26 7.79 -50.91 -8.71
CA LEU A 26 6.98 -50.08 -7.82
C LEU A 26 6.32 -50.88 -6.69
N HIS A 27 6.11 -52.18 -6.93
CA HIS A 27 5.65 -53.17 -5.97
C HIS A 27 6.75 -54.21 -5.68
N ALA A 28 8.00 -53.74 -5.55
CA ALA A 28 9.14 -54.61 -5.30
C ALA A 28 8.88 -55.50 -4.07
N ASN A 29 9.26 -56.78 -4.19
CA ASN A 29 9.04 -57.80 -3.17
C ASN A 29 7.57 -58.14 -2.83
N GLU A 30 6.59 -57.61 -3.59
CA GLU A 30 5.17 -57.97 -3.50
C GLU A 30 4.71 -58.71 -4.77
N ALA A 31 3.62 -59.49 -4.66
CA ALA A 31 3.04 -60.19 -5.81
C ALA A 31 2.08 -59.26 -6.56
N VAL A 32 2.36 -58.99 -7.84
CA VAL A 32 1.51 -58.19 -8.73
C VAL A 32 0.69 -59.12 -9.62
N SER A 33 -0.64 -58.97 -9.56
CA SER A 33 -1.56 -59.82 -10.30
C SER A 33 -1.49 -59.58 -11.82
N VAL A 34 -1.93 -60.58 -12.59
CA VAL A 34 -2.04 -60.48 -14.06
C VAL A 34 -3.01 -59.36 -14.46
N ALA A 35 -4.07 -59.13 -13.68
CA ALA A 35 -5.01 -58.04 -13.89
C ALA A 35 -4.33 -56.67 -13.73
N GLN A 36 -3.60 -56.46 -12.65
CA GLN A 36 -2.84 -55.21 -12.40
C GLN A 36 -1.78 -54.96 -13.48
N LEU A 37 -1.04 -55.99 -13.90
CA LEU A 37 -0.07 -55.85 -15.00
C LEU A 37 -0.76 -55.56 -16.34
N THR A 38 -1.97 -56.04 -16.54
CA THR A 38 -2.75 -55.73 -17.75
C THR A 38 -3.15 -54.25 -17.77
N GLU A 39 -3.69 -53.75 -16.66
CA GLU A 39 -4.08 -52.34 -16.52
C GLU A 39 -2.88 -51.38 -16.51
N ALA A 40 -1.72 -51.84 -16.04
CA ALA A 40 -0.48 -51.07 -16.05
C ALA A 40 0.11 -50.87 -17.45
N VAL A 41 -0.18 -51.77 -18.40
CA VAL A 41 0.49 -51.81 -19.72
C VAL A 41 -0.39 -51.29 -20.85
N TRP A 42 -1.71 -51.46 -20.77
CA TRP A 42 -2.63 -51.18 -21.87
C TRP A 42 -3.78 -50.27 -21.46
N ASP A 43 -4.09 -49.26 -22.27
CA ASP A 43 -5.36 -48.50 -22.20
C ASP A 43 -6.57 -49.35 -22.63
N SER A 44 -6.35 -50.26 -23.57
CA SER A 44 -7.35 -51.21 -24.04
C SER A 44 -6.66 -52.56 -24.21
N PRO A 45 -6.95 -53.55 -23.36
CA PRO A 45 -6.22 -54.80 -23.36
C PRO A 45 -6.50 -55.62 -24.64
N PRO A 46 -5.50 -56.33 -25.17
CA PRO A 46 -5.70 -57.22 -26.32
C PRO A 46 -6.57 -58.43 -25.93
N VAL A 47 -7.09 -59.15 -26.93
CA VAL A 47 -7.99 -60.32 -26.75
C VAL A 47 -7.43 -61.40 -25.81
N SER A 48 -6.10 -61.51 -25.69
CA SER A 48 -5.44 -62.45 -24.77
C SER A 48 -4.25 -61.79 -24.06
N PRO A 49 -4.49 -60.96 -23.03
CA PRO A 49 -3.46 -60.19 -22.36
C PRO A 49 -2.48 -61.09 -21.59
N GLU A 50 -2.96 -62.20 -21.04
CA GLU A 50 -2.13 -63.16 -20.30
C GLU A 50 -1.00 -63.77 -21.14
N SER A 51 -1.28 -64.11 -22.40
CA SER A 51 -0.30 -64.71 -23.32
C SER A 51 0.81 -63.71 -23.66
N ASN A 52 0.42 -62.45 -23.90
CA ASN A 52 1.37 -61.35 -24.15
C ASN A 52 2.22 -61.05 -22.90
N LEU A 53 1.61 -61.03 -21.71
CA LEU A 53 2.34 -60.85 -20.45
C LEU A 53 3.35 -61.98 -20.20
N ARG A 54 3.00 -63.24 -20.48
CA ARG A 54 3.96 -64.38 -20.40
C ARG A 54 5.17 -64.16 -21.31
N THR A 55 4.96 -63.61 -22.52
CA THR A 55 6.04 -63.28 -23.45
C THR A 55 6.94 -62.17 -22.92
N TYR A 56 6.37 -61.09 -22.39
CA TYR A 56 7.15 -60.00 -21.78
C TYR A 56 7.91 -60.47 -20.54
N VAL A 57 7.29 -61.26 -19.66
CA VAL A 57 7.92 -61.84 -18.47
C VAL A 57 9.06 -62.79 -18.86
N ALA A 58 8.88 -63.62 -19.89
CA ALA A 58 9.95 -64.49 -20.39
C ALA A 58 11.14 -63.67 -20.91
N GLY A 59 10.89 -62.55 -21.59
CA GLY A 59 11.92 -61.60 -21.99
C GLY A 59 12.63 -60.96 -20.78
N LEU A 60 11.86 -60.52 -19.78
CA LEU A 60 12.42 -59.92 -18.57
C LEU A 60 13.26 -60.91 -17.76
N ARG A 61 12.86 -62.18 -17.66
CA ARG A 61 13.64 -63.22 -16.98
C ARG A 61 15.04 -63.42 -17.56
N ARG A 62 15.22 -63.21 -18.87
CA ARG A 62 16.57 -63.24 -19.47
C ARG A 62 17.43 -62.08 -18.96
N ALA A 63 16.82 -60.92 -18.72
CA ALA A 63 17.51 -59.75 -18.22
C ALA A 63 17.74 -59.81 -16.70
N VAL A 64 16.71 -60.07 -15.89
CA VAL A 64 16.77 -59.99 -14.42
C VAL A 64 17.00 -61.32 -13.69
N GLY A 65 16.96 -62.45 -14.41
CA GLY A 65 17.28 -63.76 -13.89
C GLY A 65 16.20 -64.38 -12.99
N ASP A 66 16.66 -65.12 -11.98
CA ASP A 66 15.86 -65.82 -10.96
C ASP A 66 15.09 -64.88 -10.02
N ARG A 67 15.40 -63.58 -10.06
CA ARG A 67 14.71 -62.55 -9.29
C ARG A 67 13.24 -62.35 -9.66
N LEU A 68 12.83 -62.73 -10.88
CA LEU A 68 11.43 -62.60 -11.33
C LEU A 68 10.68 -63.94 -11.20
N VAL A 69 9.98 -64.09 -10.07
CA VAL A 69 9.31 -65.32 -9.67
C VAL A 69 7.83 -65.26 -10.01
N THR A 70 7.27 -66.38 -10.50
CA THR A 70 5.81 -66.54 -10.61
C THR A 70 5.27 -67.04 -9.28
N ARG A 71 4.30 -66.34 -8.70
CA ARG A 71 3.57 -66.77 -7.50
C ARG A 71 2.25 -67.40 -7.94
N PRO A 72 2.06 -68.72 -7.76
CA PRO A 72 0.81 -69.38 -8.13
C PRO A 72 -0.39 -68.68 -7.48
N GLY A 73 -1.42 -68.34 -8.28
CA GLY A 73 -2.63 -67.64 -7.80
C GLY A 73 -2.48 -66.14 -7.53
N HIS A 74 -1.26 -65.60 -7.45
CA HIS A 74 -1.00 -64.20 -7.06
C HIS A 74 -0.26 -63.37 -8.12
N GLY A 75 0.21 -63.98 -9.22
CA GLY A 75 0.81 -63.29 -10.36
C GLY A 75 2.34 -63.35 -10.38
N TYR A 76 3.02 -62.21 -10.52
CA TYR A 76 4.48 -62.13 -10.63
C TYR A 76 5.07 -61.23 -9.55
N GLN A 77 6.24 -61.60 -9.03
CA GLN A 77 6.96 -60.85 -8.01
C GLN A 77 8.41 -60.67 -8.46
N LEU A 78 8.92 -59.45 -8.32
CA LEU A 78 10.34 -59.15 -8.52
C LEU A 78 11.03 -58.99 -7.17
N THR A 79 12.06 -59.79 -6.92
CA THR A 79 12.89 -59.68 -5.71
C THR A 79 13.97 -58.61 -5.90
N VAL A 80 13.96 -57.62 -5.01
CA VAL A 80 14.90 -56.49 -4.99
C VAL A 80 15.52 -56.41 -3.61
N ARG A 81 16.86 -56.37 -3.52
CA ARG A 81 17.57 -56.28 -2.24
C ARG A 81 17.63 -54.81 -1.77
N PRO A 82 17.80 -54.56 -0.46
CA PRO A 82 17.96 -53.20 0.05
C PRO A 82 19.06 -52.43 -0.68
N GLY A 83 18.76 -51.20 -1.09
CA GLY A 83 19.69 -50.33 -1.81
C GLY A 83 19.80 -50.56 -3.32
N GLU A 84 19.11 -51.56 -3.87
CA GLU A 84 19.09 -51.82 -5.33
C GLU A 84 17.98 -51.06 -6.08
N LEU A 85 17.08 -50.39 -5.35
CA LEU A 85 16.03 -49.54 -5.91
C LEU A 85 16.24 -48.09 -5.47
N ASP A 86 16.42 -47.19 -6.43
CA ASP A 86 16.60 -45.75 -6.16
C ASP A 86 15.40 -45.14 -5.42
N LEU A 87 14.19 -45.68 -5.62
CA LEU A 87 12.98 -45.25 -4.94
C LEU A 87 13.04 -45.52 -3.43
N ASP A 88 13.57 -46.66 -2.99
CA ASP A 88 13.73 -46.95 -1.55
C ASP A 88 14.72 -45.98 -0.91
N GLY A 89 15.81 -45.66 -1.63
CA GLY A 89 16.79 -44.68 -1.20
C GLY A 89 16.20 -43.26 -1.13
N PHE A 90 15.40 -42.86 -2.12
CA PHE A 90 14.65 -41.61 -2.11
C PHE A 90 13.72 -41.54 -0.88
N ASP A 91 12.96 -42.59 -0.62
CA ASP A 91 11.97 -42.65 0.47
C ASP A 91 12.61 -42.63 1.85
N GLN A 92 13.78 -43.25 1.98
CA GLN A 92 14.57 -43.17 3.20
C GLN A 92 15.12 -41.76 3.42
N LEU A 93 15.69 -41.12 2.39
CA LEU A 93 16.24 -39.76 2.48
C LEU A 93 15.15 -38.72 2.77
N VAL A 94 13.97 -38.82 2.14
CA VAL A 94 12.83 -37.94 2.44
C VAL A 94 12.40 -38.08 3.89
N ARG A 95 12.31 -39.30 4.43
CA ARG A 95 11.98 -39.52 5.85
C ARG A 95 13.02 -38.93 6.79
N HIS A 96 14.31 -39.06 6.48
CA HIS A 96 15.37 -38.41 7.27
C HIS A 96 15.29 -36.89 7.18
N GLY A 97 14.96 -36.33 6.01
CA GLY A 97 14.74 -34.89 5.85
C GLY A 97 13.54 -34.37 6.65
N GLU A 98 12.41 -35.09 6.66
CA GLU A 98 11.25 -34.73 7.48
C GLU A 98 11.55 -34.83 8.98
N GLN A 99 12.31 -35.84 9.41
CA GLN A 99 12.76 -35.97 10.80
C GLN A 99 13.70 -34.81 11.19
N ALA A 100 14.65 -34.45 10.33
CA ALA A 100 15.54 -33.31 10.56
C ALA A 100 14.76 -31.99 10.66
N LEU A 101 13.72 -31.78 9.85
CA LEU A 101 12.82 -30.62 10.00
C LEU A 101 12.09 -30.63 11.36
N ALA A 102 11.63 -31.79 11.82
CA ALA A 102 10.98 -31.92 13.12
C ALA A 102 11.95 -31.62 14.29
N ASP A 103 13.21 -31.98 14.12
CA ASP A 103 14.29 -31.72 15.08
C ASP A 103 14.89 -30.30 14.94
N SER A 104 14.33 -29.47 14.04
CA SER A 104 14.79 -28.10 13.73
C SER A 104 16.25 -28.03 13.21
N ASP A 105 16.75 -29.12 12.62
CA ASP A 105 18.04 -29.20 11.94
C ASP A 105 17.86 -28.92 10.44
N THR A 106 17.78 -27.63 10.10
CA THR A 106 17.55 -27.18 8.72
C THR A 106 18.70 -27.57 7.78
N GLU A 107 19.94 -27.66 8.28
CA GLU A 107 21.11 -28.03 7.48
C GLU A 107 21.04 -29.50 7.06
N ALA A 108 20.82 -30.41 8.02
CA ALA A 108 20.63 -31.82 7.71
C ALA A 108 19.40 -32.05 6.82
N ALA A 109 18.30 -31.32 7.04
CA ALA A 109 17.11 -31.40 6.20
C ALA A 109 17.42 -31.03 4.73
N ALA A 110 18.11 -29.91 4.49
CA ALA A 110 18.49 -29.48 3.15
C ALA A 110 19.40 -30.51 2.45
N GLU A 111 20.35 -31.11 3.19
CA GLU A 111 21.21 -32.17 2.66
C GLU A 111 20.43 -33.43 2.29
N TYR A 112 19.56 -33.92 3.18
CA TYR A 112 18.78 -35.13 2.91
C TYR A 112 17.81 -34.95 1.73
N PHE A 113 17.09 -33.84 1.64
CA PHE A 113 16.22 -33.58 0.48
C PHE A 113 17.03 -33.36 -0.80
N GLY A 114 18.18 -32.68 -0.73
CA GLY A 114 19.09 -32.53 -1.87
C GLY A 114 19.59 -33.87 -2.41
N GLN A 115 20.03 -34.76 -1.52
CA GLN A 115 20.45 -36.13 -1.86
C GLN A 115 19.28 -36.96 -2.43
N ALA A 116 18.08 -36.82 -1.86
CA ALA A 116 16.88 -37.49 -2.36
C ALA A 116 16.58 -37.07 -3.80
N LEU A 117 16.57 -35.76 -4.07
CA LEU A 117 16.35 -35.23 -5.42
C LEU A 117 17.45 -35.66 -6.41
N GLY A 118 18.67 -35.88 -5.93
CA GLY A 118 19.78 -36.44 -6.71
C GLY A 118 19.56 -37.89 -7.19
N LYS A 119 18.60 -38.64 -6.63
CA LYS A 119 18.23 -39.99 -7.12
C LYS A 119 17.40 -39.95 -8.41
N TRP A 120 16.87 -38.80 -8.78
CA TRP A 120 16.04 -38.63 -9.98
C TRP A 120 16.89 -38.28 -11.20
N HIS A 121 16.87 -39.15 -12.21
CA HIS A 121 17.69 -39.02 -13.42
C HIS A 121 16.84 -38.78 -14.69
N GLY A 122 15.58 -38.36 -14.55
CA GLY A 122 14.65 -38.06 -15.65
C GLY A 122 13.18 -38.16 -15.25
N THR A 123 12.26 -37.81 -16.17
CA THR A 123 10.81 -37.92 -15.96
C THR A 123 10.29 -39.32 -16.30
N PRO A 124 9.30 -39.86 -15.58
CA PRO A 124 8.71 -41.17 -15.88
C PRO A 124 7.93 -41.28 -17.21
N SER A 125 7.78 -40.16 -17.95
CA SER A 125 6.88 -39.99 -19.10
C SER A 125 7.18 -40.81 -20.36
N ASP A 126 8.38 -41.38 -20.46
CA ASP A 126 8.87 -42.01 -21.71
C ASP A 126 8.41 -43.48 -21.90
N LEU A 127 7.44 -43.94 -21.11
CA LEU A 127 6.94 -45.30 -21.15
C LEU A 127 5.48 -45.34 -21.63
N THR A 128 5.20 -46.19 -22.62
CA THR A 128 3.82 -46.56 -22.95
C THR A 128 3.20 -47.23 -21.72
N ALA A 129 2.29 -46.52 -21.05
CA ALA A 129 1.73 -46.90 -19.77
C ALA A 129 0.19 -46.91 -19.84
N GLY A 130 -0.41 -47.97 -19.32
CA GLY A 130 -1.85 -48.04 -19.10
C GLY A 130 -2.29 -47.21 -17.89
N PRO A 131 -3.61 -47.14 -17.60
CA PRO A 131 -4.17 -46.29 -16.56
C PRO A 131 -3.51 -46.43 -15.18
N LEU A 132 -3.29 -47.66 -14.71
CA LEU A 132 -2.74 -47.91 -13.37
C LEU A 132 -1.31 -47.39 -13.21
N LEU A 133 -0.46 -47.62 -14.21
CA LEU A 133 0.93 -47.18 -14.17
C LEU A 133 1.07 -45.65 -14.34
N ARG A 134 0.17 -45.02 -15.12
CA ARG A 134 0.11 -43.55 -15.19
C ARG A 134 -0.25 -42.93 -13.85
N ALA A 135 -1.20 -43.52 -13.11
CA ALA A 135 -1.55 -43.05 -11.76
C ALA A 135 -0.35 -43.14 -10.82
N GLU A 136 0.43 -44.23 -10.88
CA GLU A 136 1.67 -44.36 -10.13
C GLU A 136 2.73 -43.33 -10.50
N PHE A 137 2.89 -43.02 -11.79
CA PHE A 137 3.80 -41.95 -12.22
C PHE A 137 3.38 -40.57 -11.71
N THR A 138 2.08 -40.26 -11.72
CA THR A 138 1.56 -39.04 -11.11
C THR A 138 1.88 -39.00 -9.62
N ARG A 139 1.63 -40.09 -8.89
CA ARG A 139 1.95 -40.20 -7.46
C ARG A 139 3.45 -39.98 -7.17
N LEU A 140 4.32 -40.56 -7.98
CA LEU A 140 5.77 -40.39 -7.88
C LEU A 140 6.22 -38.96 -8.17
N GLN A 141 5.65 -38.32 -9.18
CA GLN A 141 5.95 -36.92 -9.49
C GLN A 141 5.51 -35.98 -8.39
N GLU A 142 4.32 -36.20 -7.80
CA GLU A 142 3.85 -35.41 -6.66
C GLU A 142 4.81 -35.51 -5.47
N ARG A 143 5.30 -36.72 -5.15
CA ARG A 143 6.28 -36.92 -4.08
C ARG A 143 7.60 -36.21 -4.35
N ARG A 144 8.09 -36.25 -5.60
CA ARG A 144 9.30 -35.53 -6.01
C ARG A 144 9.13 -34.03 -5.83
N LEU A 145 8.01 -33.47 -6.29
CA LEU A 145 7.74 -32.04 -6.21
C LEU A 145 7.58 -31.56 -4.76
N THR A 146 6.96 -32.37 -3.88
CA THR A 146 6.94 -32.06 -2.44
C THR A 146 8.36 -32.03 -1.87
N ALA A 147 9.25 -32.94 -2.25
CA ALA A 147 10.65 -32.91 -1.83
C ALA A 147 11.39 -31.66 -2.38
N VAL A 148 11.06 -31.18 -3.59
CA VAL A 148 11.57 -29.91 -4.13
C VAL A 148 11.12 -28.74 -3.26
N GLU A 149 9.85 -28.68 -2.86
CA GLU A 149 9.32 -27.61 -2.00
C GLU A 149 9.99 -27.61 -0.63
N ARG A 150 10.19 -28.80 -0.02
CA ARG A 150 10.88 -28.93 1.27
C ARG A 150 12.37 -28.56 1.18
N PHE A 151 13.06 -29.03 0.15
CA PHE A 151 14.43 -28.61 -0.14
C PHE A 151 14.54 -27.10 -0.30
N ALA A 152 13.64 -26.50 -1.09
CA ALA A 152 13.68 -25.08 -1.38
C ALA A 152 13.50 -24.22 -0.13
N ARG A 153 12.53 -24.58 0.72
CA ARG A 153 12.30 -23.89 1.99
C ARG A 153 13.55 -23.95 2.89
N ALA A 154 14.12 -25.13 3.09
CA ALA A 154 15.30 -25.31 3.92
C ALA A 154 16.53 -24.57 3.35
N ALA A 155 16.74 -24.61 2.03
CA ALA A 155 17.85 -23.93 1.37
C ALA A 155 17.74 -22.40 1.46
N VAL A 156 16.53 -21.85 1.34
CA VAL A 156 16.25 -20.41 1.48
C VAL A 156 16.45 -19.93 2.92
N GLU A 157 16.12 -20.75 3.92
CA GLU A 157 16.39 -20.45 5.33
C GLU A 157 17.90 -20.43 5.64
N LEU A 158 18.69 -21.29 4.99
CA LEU A 158 20.16 -21.34 5.13
C LEU A 158 20.91 -20.32 4.26
N GLY A 159 20.20 -19.50 3.47
CA GLY A 159 20.82 -18.53 2.56
C GLY A 159 21.50 -19.13 1.33
N ARG A 160 21.22 -20.40 0.98
CA ARG A 160 21.79 -21.10 -0.18
C ARG A 160 20.98 -20.79 -1.46
N PHE A 161 21.05 -19.54 -1.93
CA PHE A 161 20.14 -19.02 -2.95
C PHE A 161 20.43 -19.48 -4.40
N ASP A 162 21.69 -19.59 -4.79
CA ASP A 162 22.04 -19.86 -6.20
C ASP A 162 21.55 -21.25 -6.67
N ASP A 163 21.81 -22.29 -5.87
CA ASP A 163 21.41 -23.67 -6.19
C ASP A 163 19.89 -23.87 -6.20
N VAL A 164 19.17 -23.11 -5.36
CA VAL A 164 17.71 -23.24 -5.24
C VAL A 164 16.98 -22.46 -6.33
N ILE A 165 17.46 -21.27 -6.72
CA ILE A 165 16.85 -20.45 -7.77
C ILE A 165 16.87 -21.17 -9.12
N ASP A 166 18.02 -21.74 -9.52
CA ASP A 166 18.15 -22.45 -10.79
C ASP A 166 17.30 -23.73 -10.85
N ARG A 167 17.14 -24.40 -9.72
CA ARG A 167 16.22 -25.53 -9.61
C ARG A 167 14.78 -25.07 -9.73
N LEU A 168 14.36 -24.08 -8.95
CA LEU A 168 12.98 -23.60 -8.93
C LEU A 168 12.55 -23.05 -10.29
N ARG A 169 13.41 -22.34 -11.03
CA ARG A 169 13.14 -21.88 -12.41
C ARG A 169 12.80 -23.02 -13.36
N ARG A 170 13.53 -24.15 -13.27
CA ARG A 170 13.24 -25.34 -14.10
C ARG A 170 11.93 -25.99 -13.71
N GLU A 171 11.64 -26.06 -12.42
CA GLU A 171 10.44 -26.72 -11.90
C GLU A 171 9.18 -25.88 -12.17
N THR A 172 9.23 -24.55 -12.03
CA THR A 172 8.12 -23.65 -12.36
C THR A 172 7.81 -23.61 -13.85
N ALA A 173 8.82 -23.76 -14.72
CA ALA A 173 8.60 -23.90 -16.16
C ALA A 173 7.90 -25.23 -16.53
N GLN A 174 8.19 -26.31 -15.82
CA GLN A 174 7.56 -27.63 -16.05
C GLN A 174 6.20 -27.77 -15.36
N HIS A 175 5.99 -27.06 -14.26
CA HIS A 175 4.80 -27.13 -13.41
C HIS A 175 4.24 -25.72 -13.10
N PRO A 176 3.81 -24.96 -14.13
CA PRO A 176 3.43 -23.56 -13.97
C PRO A 176 2.18 -23.34 -13.12
N LEU A 177 1.38 -24.38 -12.86
CA LEU A 177 0.18 -24.31 -12.03
C LEU A 177 0.43 -24.55 -10.53
N ARG A 178 1.67 -24.88 -10.13
CA ARG A 178 1.99 -25.21 -8.73
C ARG A 178 2.50 -23.98 -7.99
N GLU A 179 1.58 -23.24 -7.40
CA GLU A 179 1.82 -21.95 -6.73
C GLU A 179 2.95 -21.96 -5.69
N GLU A 180 3.13 -23.05 -4.94
CA GLU A 180 4.17 -23.13 -3.92
C GLU A 180 5.59 -23.02 -4.51
N LEU A 181 5.84 -23.56 -5.70
CA LEU A 181 7.14 -23.44 -6.37
C LEU A 181 7.43 -21.99 -6.75
N TRP A 182 6.40 -21.27 -7.23
CA TRP A 182 6.49 -19.85 -7.53
C TRP A 182 6.73 -19.01 -6.27
N ALA A 183 6.02 -19.32 -5.17
CA ALA A 183 6.19 -18.64 -3.90
C ALA A 183 7.61 -18.82 -3.34
N GLN A 184 8.18 -20.03 -3.39
CA GLN A 184 9.56 -20.27 -2.96
C GLN A 184 10.59 -19.56 -3.88
N LEU A 185 10.31 -19.47 -5.18
CA LEU A 185 11.18 -18.75 -6.12
C LEU A 185 11.17 -17.24 -5.85
N MET A 186 9.98 -16.67 -5.62
CA MET A 186 9.84 -15.27 -5.21
C MET A 186 10.60 -14.99 -3.91
N LEU A 187 10.47 -15.86 -2.91
CA LEU A 187 11.16 -15.69 -1.63
C LEU A 187 12.68 -15.81 -1.76
N ALA A 188 13.18 -16.77 -2.55
CA ALA A 188 14.61 -16.94 -2.81
C ALA A 188 15.20 -15.74 -3.56
N LEU A 189 14.48 -15.19 -4.56
CA LEU A 189 14.89 -14.00 -5.31
C LEU A 189 14.86 -12.74 -4.44
N ASP A 190 13.84 -12.54 -3.60
CA ASP A 190 13.77 -11.42 -2.68
C ASP A 190 14.92 -11.44 -1.65
N ARG A 191 15.13 -12.58 -0.97
CA ARG A 191 16.17 -12.74 0.06
C ARG A 191 17.60 -12.71 -0.49
N SER A 192 17.79 -13.03 -1.77
CA SER A 192 19.08 -12.85 -2.46
C SER A 192 19.30 -11.44 -3.01
N GLY A 193 18.39 -10.49 -2.75
CA GLY A 193 18.49 -9.10 -3.19
C GLY A 193 18.02 -8.84 -4.63
N ARG A 194 17.49 -9.87 -5.31
CA ARG A 194 17.01 -9.83 -6.70
C ARG A 194 15.50 -9.55 -6.76
N ARG A 195 15.06 -8.50 -6.05
CA ARG A 195 13.64 -8.16 -5.85
C ARG A 195 12.85 -7.89 -7.14
N GLY A 196 13.46 -7.24 -8.13
CA GLY A 196 12.83 -7.01 -9.44
C GLY A 196 12.43 -8.34 -10.10
N GLU A 197 13.34 -9.32 -10.07
CA GLU A 197 13.08 -10.66 -10.60
C GLU A 197 12.02 -11.42 -9.77
N ALA A 198 11.91 -11.15 -8.46
CA ALA A 198 10.85 -11.71 -7.63
C ALA A 198 9.46 -11.18 -8.03
N LEU A 199 9.34 -9.88 -8.34
CA LEU A 199 8.08 -9.27 -8.81
C LEU A 199 7.72 -9.74 -10.23
N GLU A 200 8.69 -9.85 -11.13
CA GLU A 200 8.49 -10.44 -12.47
C GLU A 200 8.04 -11.90 -12.39
N THR A 201 8.57 -12.65 -11.41
CA THR A 201 8.17 -14.04 -11.13
C THR A 201 6.69 -14.11 -10.74
N TYR A 202 6.19 -13.19 -9.90
CA TYR A 202 4.76 -13.11 -9.57
C TYR A 202 3.90 -12.79 -10.78
N ALA A 203 4.29 -11.82 -11.60
CA ALA A 203 3.56 -11.46 -12.82
C ALA A 203 3.47 -12.64 -13.81
N THR A 204 4.58 -13.38 -13.96
CA THR A 204 4.66 -14.57 -14.81
C THR A 204 3.76 -15.70 -14.28
N ALA A 205 3.78 -15.96 -12.98
CA ALA A 205 2.94 -16.97 -12.35
C ALA A 205 1.44 -16.62 -12.48
N ARG A 206 1.08 -15.35 -12.22
CA ARG A 206 -0.29 -14.85 -12.38
C ARG A 206 -0.80 -15.06 -13.80
N LYS A 207 0.01 -14.71 -14.80
CA LYS A 207 -0.33 -14.92 -16.21
C LYS A 207 -0.67 -16.39 -16.50
N HIS A 208 0.17 -17.31 -16.04
CA HIS A 208 -0.07 -18.75 -16.25
C HIS A 208 -1.35 -19.26 -15.56
N LEU A 209 -1.63 -18.82 -14.33
CA LEU A 209 -2.83 -19.24 -13.59
C LEU A 209 -4.12 -18.68 -14.23
N VAL A 210 -4.10 -17.41 -14.63
CA VAL A 210 -5.26 -16.77 -15.30
C VAL A 210 -5.51 -17.40 -16.66
N GLU A 211 -4.49 -17.62 -17.48
CA GLU A 211 -4.64 -18.19 -18.83
C GLU A 211 -5.12 -19.65 -18.82
N GLN A 212 -4.64 -20.47 -17.87
CA GLN A 212 -4.91 -21.91 -17.88
C GLN A 212 -6.06 -22.34 -16.96
N LEU A 213 -6.29 -21.63 -15.86
CA LEU A 213 -7.31 -21.96 -14.85
C LEU A 213 -8.39 -20.88 -14.70
N GLY A 214 -8.19 -19.67 -15.23
CA GLY A 214 -9.14 -18.56 -15.09
C GLY A 214 -9.25 -18.01 -13.67
N VAL A 215 -8.25 -18.29 -12.82
CA VAL A 215 -8.24 -17.88 -11.41
C VAL A 215 -7.03 -17.02 -11.10
N GLU A 216 -7.21 -16.09 -10.17
CA GLU A 216 -6.12 -15.28 -9.61
C GLU A 216 -5.23 -16.10 -8.65
N PRO A 217 -3.97 -15.69 -8.42
CA PRO A 217 -3.08 -16.34 -7.47
C PRO A 217 -3.68 -16.44 -6.05
N GLY A 218 -3.41 -17.54 -5.37
CA GLY A 218 -3.87 -17.81 -4.01
C GLY A 218 -3.36 -16.80 -2.98
N ALA A 219 -4.00 -16.78 -1.81
CA ALA A 219 -3.74 -15.81 -0.75
C ALA A 219 -2.26 -15.72 -0.35
N ARG A 220 -1.56 -16.86 -0.27
CA ARG A 220 -0.14 -16.91 0.11
C ARG A 220 0.77 -16.22 -0.90
N MET A 221 0.55 -16.42 -2.21
CA MET A 221 1.33 -15.72 -3.25
C MET A 221 1.01 -14.23 -3.29
N ARG A 222 -0.26 -13.85 -3.12
CA ARG A 222 -0.67 -12.44 -3.03
C ARG A 222 -0.08 -11.74 -1.81
N GLN A 223 -0.09 -12.40 -0.66
CA GLN A 223 0.55 -11.92 0.57
C GLN A 223 2.07 -11.81 0.42
N LEU A 224 2.73 -12.79 -0.20
CA LEU A 224 4.17 -12.69 -0.45
C LEU A 224 4.51 -11.55 -1.43
N HIS A 225 3.70 -11.36 -2.46
CA HIS A 225 3.81 -10.21 -3.36
C HIS A 225 3.62 -8.90 -2.61
N GLN A 226 2.59 -8.80 -1.75
CA GLN A 226 2.39 -7.66 -0.87
C GLN A 226 3.56 -7.45 0.07
N VAL A 227 4.07 -8.48 0.75
CA VAL A 227 5.24 -8.38 1.63
C VAL A 227 6.49 -7.96 0.86
N ILE A 228 6.72 -8.45 -0.36
CA ILE A 228 7.87 -8.00 -1.17
C ILE A 228 7.70 -6.54 -1.62
N LEU A 229 6.46 -6.10 -1.89
CA LEU A 229 6.12 -4.71 -2.17
C LEU A 229 6.20 -3.80 -0.92
N GLU A 230 5.80 -4.32 0.24
CA GLU A 230 5.67 -3.66 1.55
C GLU A 230 6.96 -3.72 2.37
N SER A 231 7.87 -4.67 2.12
CA SER A 231 9.25 -4.71 2.64
C SER A 231 10.13 -3.60 2.05
N ARG A 232 9.50 -2.64 1.35
CA ARG A 232 9.91 -1.23 1.34
C ARG A 232 9.84 -0.57 2.73
N ALA A 233 9.22 -1.19 3.72
CA ALA A 233 9.15 -0.73 5.11
C ALA A 233 10.20 -1.46 5.96
N PRO A 234 11.09 -0.73 6.65
CA PRO A 234 12.10 -1.32 7.51
C PRO A 234 11.47 -2.00 8.75
N SER A 235 12.13 -3.07 9.21
CA SER A 235 12.04 -3.57 10.59
C SER A 235 12.19 -2.41 11.60
N PRO A 236 11.55 -2.46 12.79
CA PRO A 236 11.58 -1.40 13.81
C PRO A 236 12.94 -1.18 14.50
N ALA A 237 14.05 -1.38 13.78
CA ALA A 237 15.36 -0.87 14.13
C ALA A 237 15.68 0.32 13.22
N ALA A 238 15.49 1.53 13.75
CA ALA A 238 15.80 2.85 13.18
C ALA A 238 15.00 3.28 11.93
N LEU A 239 13.98 4.10 12.18
CA LEU A 239 13.44 5.12 11.27
C LEU A 239 14.56 5.77 10.45
N SER A 240 14.59 5.49 9.14
CA SER A 240 15.29 6.33 8.16
C SER A 240 14.41 6.48 6.91
N ALA A 241 13.33 7.25 7.05
CA ALA A 241 12.50 7.70 5.92
C ALA A 241 13.23 8.82 5.14
N HIS A 242 14.36 8.48 4.51
CA HIS A 242 15.32 9.46 3.97
C HIS A 242 15.56 9.37 2.45
N ARG A 243 14.69 8.69 1.68
CA ARG A 243 14.87 8.48 0.22
C ARG A 243 13.57 8.65 -0.59
N GLN A 244 13.10 9.89 -0.74
CA GLN A 244 11.83 10.20 -1.41
C GLN A 244 11.95 10.83 -2.81
N LEU A 245 13.06 10.63 -3.52
CA LEU A 245 13.16 11.18 -4.88
C LEU A 245 12.20 10.45 -5.84
N PRO A 246 11.54 11.17 -6.78
CA PRO A 246 10.81 10.57 -7.90
C PRO A 246 11.69 9.60 -8.69
N MET A 247 11.11 8.61 -9.40
CA MET A 247 11.88 7.63 -10.17
C MET A 247 12.82 8.28 -11.20
N ASP A 248 14.02 7.71 -11.39
CA ASP A 248 14.96 8.19 -12.40
C ASP A 248 14.43 7.94 -13.82
N ILE A 249 14.86 8.78 -14.75
CA ILE A 249 14.46 8.74 -16.15
C ILE A 249 15.55 8.01 -16.92
N ALA A 250 15.34 6.71 -17.18
CA ALA A 250 16.27 5.85 -17.91
C ALA A 250 16.62 6.40 -19.31
N GLU A 251 15.69 7.12 -19.95
CA GLU A 251 15.83 7.70 -21.28
C GLU A 251 15.83 9.23 -21.24
N PHE A 252 16.91 9.82 -20.73
CA PHE A 252 17.13 11.27 -20.76
C PHE A 252 17.87 11.68 -22.04
N THR A 253 17.36 12.68 -22.78
CA THR A 253 17.96 13.17 -24.04
C THR A 253 18.07 14.70 -24.02
N GLY A 254 19.19 15.24 -24.50
CA GLY A 254 19.49 16.67 -24.49
C GLY A 254 19.88 17.19 -23.10
N ARG A 255 20.17 18.48 -22.99
CA ARG A 255 20.45 19.19 -21.72
C ARG A 255 21.68 18.72 -20.93
N GLU A 256 22.64 18.08 -21.60
CA GLU A 256 23.88 17.61 -20.93
C GLU A 256 24.78 18.76 -20.46
N SER A 257 24.68 19.95 -21.05
CA SER A 257 25.35 21.16 -20.54
C SER A 257 24.75 21.63 -19.22
N GLU A 258 23.43 21.72 -19.15
CA GLU A 258 22.67 22.17 -18.00
C GLU A 258 22.77 21.15 -16.86
N LEU A 259 22.68 19.86 -17.19
CA LEU A 259 22.87 18.77 -16.23
C LEU A 259 24.29 18.77 -15.65
N ARG A 260 25.33 18.99 -16.47
CA ARG A 260 26.70 19.15 -15.96
C ARG A 260 26.81 20.34 -15.01
N ARG A 261 26.27 21.49 -15.38
CA ARG A 261 26.28 22.69 -14.53
C ARG A 261 25.57 22.45 -13.19
N LEU A 262 24.43 21.75 -13.18
CA LEU A 262 23.72 21.41 -11.94
C LEU A 262 24.49 20.41 -11.07
N CYS A 263 25.30 19.54 -11.68
CA CYS A 263 26.12 18.56 -10.95
C CYS A 263 27.49 19.08 -10.50
N GLU A 264 27.91 20.26 -10.96
CA GLU A 264 29.19 20.86 -10.58
C GLU A 264 29.23 21.12 -9.06
N PRO A 265 30.39 20.92 -8.40
CA PRO A 265 30.51 21.21 -6.98
C PRO A 265 30.32 22.71 -6.71
N GLY A 266 29.35 23.06 -5.88
CA GLY A 266 29.17 24.43 -5.40
C GLY A 266 30.21 24.84 -4.36
N PRO A 267 30.20 26.12 -3.94
CA PRO A 267 31.09 26.63 -2.90
C PRO A 267 30.89 25.91 -1.55
N GLN A 268 31.98 25.59 -0.85
CA GLN A 268 31.94 24.81 0.41
C GLN A 268 31.47 25.60 1.65
N THR A 269 31.22 26.91 1.51
CA THR A 269 30.96 27.82 2.63
C THR A 269 29.47 28.08 2.89
N THR A 270 28.59 27.83 1.92
CA THR A 270 27.14 28.11 2.01
C THR A 270 26.32 26.98 1.41
N VAL A 271 25.03 26.89 1.75
CA VAL A 271 24.09 25.98 1.05
C VAL A 271 24.13 26.27 -0.45
N VAL A 272 24.12 25.21 -1.26
CA VAL A 272 24.04 25.35 -2.72
C VAL A 272 22.57 25.34 -3.11
N ILE A 273 22.11 26.40 -3.75
CA ILE A 273 20.72 26.52 -4.22
C ILE A 273 20.77 26.64 -5.74
N SER A 274 20.17 25.69 -6.44
CA SER A 274 20.09 25.73 -7.91
C SER A 274 18.63 25.81 -8.35
N ALA A 275 18.27 26.91 -9.01
CA ALA A 275 16.93 27.12 -9.57
C ALA A 275 16.92 26.76 -11.06
N ILE A 276 15.99 25.91 -11.46
CA ILE A 276 15.74 25.49 -12.84
C ILE A 276 14.48 26.21 -13.31
N GLU A 277 14.65 27.21 -14.16
CA GLU A 277 13.59 28.15 -14.55
C GLU A 277 13.20 27.94 -16.02
N GLY A 278 11.94 28.15 -16.40
CA GLY A 278 11.51 28.00 -17.80
C GLY A 278 10.02 27.74 -17.99
N MET A 279 9.55 27.78 -19.23
CA MET A 279 8.13 27.63 -19.57
C MET A 279 7.56 26.23 -19.26
N ALA A 280 6.23 26.08 -19.29
CA ALA A 280 5.58 24.78 -19.11
C ALA A 280 5.96 23.80 -20.23
N GLY A 281 6.13 22.50 -19.91
CA GLY A 281 6.46 21.47 -20.89
C GLY A 281 7.91 21.45 -21.40
N VAL A 282 8.77 22.37 -20.91
CA VAL A 282 10.19 22.46 -21.30
C VAL A 282 11.09 21.39 -20.65
N GLY A 283 10.56 20.65 -19.68
CA GLY A 283 11.27 19.53 -19.03
C GLY A 283 12.04 19.85 -17.74
N LYS A 284 11.69 20.94 -17.02
CA LYS A 284 12.33 21.33 -15.76
C LYS A 284 12.37 20.21 -14.72
N THR A 285 11.22 19.63 -14.39
CA THR A 285 11.08 18.50 -13.46
C THR A 285 11.95 17.32 -13.88
N LYS A 286 11.95 16.98 -15.17
CA LYS A 286 12.77 15.88 -15.71
C LYS A 286 14.27 16.12 -15.52
N LEU A 287 14.74 17.34 -15.79
CA LEU A 287 16.14 17.71 -15.56
C LEU A 287 16.48 17.69 -14.07
N ALA A 288 15.60 18.21 -13.21
CA ALA A 288 15.80 18.28 -11.77
C ALA A 288 15.90 16.89 -11.13
N VAL A 289 14.98 15.98 -11.48
CA VAL A 289 15.00 14.58 -11.04
C VAL A 289 16.26 13.88 -11.55
N ARG A 290 16.63 14.06 -12.81
CA ARG A 290 17.86 13.48 -13.38
C ARG A 290 19.13 13.98 -12.67
N ALA A 291 19.19 15.28 -12.36
CA ALA A 291 20.28 15.87 -11.59
C ALA A 291 20.32 15.30 -10.17
N ALA A 292 19.16 15.19 -9.51
CA ALA A 292 19.04 14.63 -8.17
C ALA A 292 19.58 13.19 -8.10
N HIS A 293 19.24 12.33 -9.06
CA HIS A 293 19.76 10.96 -9.12
C HIS A 293 21.28 10.89 -9.37
N ARG A 294 21.84 11.78 -10.20
CA ARG A 294 23.31 11.87 -10.36
C ARG A 294 24.03 12.37 -9.09
N LEU A 295 23.33 13.12 -8.25
CA LEU A 295 23.89 13.76 -7.05
C LEU A 295 23.65 12.97 -5.76
N VAL A 296 22.74 11.98 -5.79
CA VAL A 296 22.27 11.25 -4.61
C VAL A 296 23.40 10.62 -3.79
N GLU A 297 24.43 10.09 -4.45
CA GLU A 297 25.59 9.47 -3.78
C GLU A 297 26.42 10.48 -2.98
N ARG A 298 26.38 11.77 -3.33
CA ARG A 298 27.07 12.85 -2.61
C ARG A 298 26.30 13.29 -1.36
N PHE A 299 25.00 13.04 -1.32
CA PHE A 299 24.09 13.43 -0.23
C PHE A 299 23.30 12.20 0.30
N PRO A 300 23.99 11.19 0.86
CA PRO A 300 23.37 9.93 1.23
C PRO A 300 22.54 10.00 2.53
N ASP A 301 22.70 11.07 3.32
CA ASP A 301 22.16 11.12 4.67
C ASP A 301 20.65 11.45 4.66
N VAL A 302 20.22 12.37 3.78
CA VAL A 302 18.81 12.81 3.66
C VAL A 302 18.47 13.18 2.23
N GLN A 303 17.35 12.68 1.71
CA GLN A 303 16.77 13.09 0.42
C GLN A 303 15.29 13.42 0.60
N LEU A 304 14.91 14.65 0.30
CA LEU A 304 13.55 15.16 0.44
C LEU A 304 13.05 15.70 -0.90
N TRP A 305 11.75 15.52 -1.15
CA TRP A 305 11.07 16.02 -2.32
C TRP A 305 9.70 16.58 -1.94
N ALA A 306 9.30 17.69 -2.57
CA ALA A 306 7.95 18.23 -2.50
C ALA A 306 7.59 18.89 -3.83
N ASP A 307 6.38 18.63 -4.33
CA ASP A 307 5.73 19.50 -5.31
C ASP A 307 5.08 20.67 -4.57
N LEU A 308 5.30 21.88 -5.06
CA LEU A 308 4.84 23.12 -4.45
C LEU A 308 3.58 23.70 -5.12
N HIS A 309 3.05 23.03 -6.15
CA HIS A 309 1.77 23.36 -6.82
C HIS A 309 1.65 24.84 -7.24
N GLY A 310 2.78 25.49 -7.56
CA GLY A 310 2.83 26.94 -7.66
C GLY A 310 2.23 27.55 -8.92
N PHE A 311 1.88 26.72 -9.90
CA PHE A 311 1.26 27.13 -11.16
C PHE A 311 0.12 26.21 -11.58
N ASP A 312 -0.45 25.48 -10.62
CA ASP A 312 -1.67 24.74 -10.85
C ASP A 312 -2.85 25.72 -10.88
N PRO A 313 -3.67 25.77 -11.94
CA PRO A 313 -4.83 26.66 -12.01
C PRO A 313 -5.92 26.33 -10.97
N ASP A 314 -5.96 25.09 -10.49
CA ASP A 314 -7.05 24.56 -9.66
C ASP A 314 -6.61 24.29 -8.20
N GLU A 315 -5.32 24.51 -7.87
CA GLU A 315 -4.79 24.38 -6.51
C GLU A 315 -4.10 25.66 -5.99
N LEU A 316 -4.24 25.92 -4.69
CA LEU A 316 -3.44 26.94 -4.02
C LEU A 316 -1.99 26.43 -3.90
N PRO A 317 -0.97 27.28 -4.13
CA PRO A 317 0.41 26.92 -3.88
C PRO A 317 0.61 26.34 -2.49
N ALA A 318 1.37 25.24 -2.39
CA ALA A 318 1.61 24.56 -1.12
C ALA A 318 2.08 25.51 -0.02
N ASP A 319 1.43 25.46 1.15
CA ASP A 319 1.84 26.24 2.32
C ASP A 319 3.20 25.73 2.82
N PRO A 320 4.25 26.60 2.89
CA PRO A 320 5.56 26.21 3.41
C PRO A 320 5.50 25.61 4.81
N ALA A 321 4.57 26.04 5.67
CA ALA A 321 4.42 25.50 7.01
C ALA A 321 3.97 24.03 7.01
N ALA A 322 3.12 23.64 6.05
CA ALA A 322 2.65 22.26 5.87
C ALA A 322 3.74 21.37 5.25
N VAL A 323 4.53 21.91 4.30
CA VAL A 323 5.69 21.21 3.73
C VAL A 323 6.75 20.95 4.80
N LEU A 324 7.05 21.95 5.65
CA LEU A 324 7.98 21.80 6.77
C LEU A 324 7.52 20.74 7.76
N GLU A 325 6.23 20.70 8.11
CA GLU A 325 5.69 19.68 8.98
C GLU A 325 5.91 18.27 8.40
N SER A 326 5.65 18.10 7.10
CA SER A 326 5.86 16.83 6.40
C SER A 326 7.34 16.43 6.42
N PHE A 327 8.25 17.36 6.11
CA PHE A 327 9.69 17.11 6.18
C PHE A 327 10.16 16.78 7.60
N LEU A 328 9.66 17.46 8.64
CA LEU A 328 10.01 17.18 10.03
C LEU A 328 9.57 15.78 10.47
N ARG A 329 8.38 15.33 10.05
CA ARG A 329 7.93 13.94 10.29
C ARG A 329 8.84 12.93 9.62
N LEU A 330 9.26 13.18 8.37
CA LEU A 330 10.22 12.32 7.64
C LEU A 330 11.62 12.31 8.29
N LEU A 331 11.99 13.41 8.94
CA LEU A 331 13.20 13.53 9.75
C LEU A 331 13.06 12.94 11.17
N GLY A 332 11.95 12.22 11.43
CA GLY A 332 11.73 11.50 12.68
C GLY A 332 11.30 12.38 13.85
N VAL A 333 10.69 13.54 13.61
CA VAL A 333 10.08 14.37 14.66
C VAL A 333 8.66 13.84 14.94
N PRO A 334 8.35 13.39 16.16
CA PRO A 334 6.98 13.03 16.54
C PRO A 334 6.04 14.21 16.36
N GLY A 335 4.81 13.97 15.89
CA GLY A 335 3.86 15.06 15.56
C GLY A 335 3.60 16.03 16.72
N ALA A 336 3.55 15.53 17.97
CA ALA A 336 3.36 16.35 19.15
C ALA A 336 4.55 17.28 19.48
N GLN A 337 5.73 17.04 18.91
CA GLN A 337 6.94 17.84 19.10
C GLN A 337 7.17 18.85 17.97
N ILE A 338 6.31 18.88 16.94
CA ILE A 338 6.42 19.84 15.84
C ILE A 338 5.80 21.17 16.30
N PRO A 339 6.55 22.29 16.33
CA PRO A 339 6.03 23.58 16.75
C PRO A 339 4.86 24.06 15.88
N GLU A 340 3.98 24.90 16.41
CA GLU A 340 2.87 25.49 15.65
C GLU A 340 3.35 26.63 14.73
N SER A 341 4.31 27.44 15.19
CA SER A 341 4.84 28.59 14.45
C SER A 341 5.64 28.16 13.22
N PRO A 342 5.35 28.69 12.02
CA PRO A 342 6.13 28.42 10.82
C PRO A 342 7.62 28.76 10.97
N ALA A 343 7.93 29.83 11.70
CA ALA A 343 9.30 30.23 11.97
C ALA A 343 10.06 29.20 12.82
N ASP A 344 9.39 28.62 13.82
CA ASP A 344 9.96 27.62 14.71
C ASP A 344 10.08 26.26 14.01
N ARG A 345 9.11 25.89 13.16
CA ARG A 345 9.22 24.73 12.27
C ARG A 345 10.44 24.84 11.36
N ALA A 346 10.64 26.01 10.75
CA ALA A 346 11.80 26.26 9.89
C ALA A 346 13.13 26.21 10.67
N ALA A 347 13.14 26.70 11.92
CA ALA A 347 14.32 26.62 12.80
C ALA A 347 14.63 25.17 13.17
N LEU A 348 13.64 24.39 13.58
CA LEU A 348 13.79 22.96 13.89
C LEU A 348 14.21 22.15 12.66
N TYR A 349 13.69 22.47 11.48
CA TYR A 349 14.09 21.84 10.23
C TYR A 349 15.56 22.07 9.93
N ARG A 350 16.06 23.30 10.08
CA ARG A 350 17.49 23.62 9.94
C ARG A 350 18.34 22.89 10.97
N ASP A 351 17.89 22.79 12.22
CA ASP A 351 18.56 22.04 13.28
C ASP A 351 18.68 20.55 12.95
N ARG A 352 17.60 19.91 12.49
CA ARG A 352 17.59 18.48 12.11
C ARG A 352 18.45 18.16 10.89
N LEU A 353 18.76 19.15 10.05
CA LEU A 353 19.66 19.03 8.90
C LEU A 353 21.09 19.49 9.21
N ALA A 354 21.35 20.06 10.39
CA ALA A 354 22.69 20.47 10.79
C ALA A 354 23.64 19.26 10.79
N GLY A 355 24.80 19.41 10.14
CA GLY A 355 25.82 18.35 10.04
C GLY A 355 25.46 17.18 9.11
N LYS A 356 24.28 17.17 8.47
CA LYS A 356 23.88 16.13 7.51
C LYS A 356 24.13 16.56 6.08
N ARG A 357 24.46 15.60 5.21
CA ARG A 357 24.52 15.82 3.75
C ARG A 357 23.15 15.53 3.15
N ALA A 358 22.39 16.60 2.92
CA ALA A 358 21.01 16.51 2.47
C ALA A 358 20.83 17.02 1.03
N LEU A 359 19.98 16.35 0.25
CA LEU A 359 19.50 16.80 -1.04
C LEU A 359 17.99 17.09 -0.93
N VAL A 360 17.58 18.31 -1.29
CA VAL A 360 16.19 18.75 -1.23
C VAL A 360 15.75 19.17 -2.63
N LEU A 361 14.71 18.53 -3.18
CA LEU A 361 14.13 18.88 -4.47
C LEU A 361 12.75 19.51 -4.27
N LEU A 362 12.61 20.79 -4.61
CA LEU A 362 11.38 21.57 -4.52
C LEU A 362 10.86 21.80 -5.94
N ASP A 363 9.86 21.04 -6.36
CA ASP A 363 9.30 21.12 -7.71
C ASP A 363 8.17 22.16 -7.78
N ASN A 364 8.03 22.83 -8.92
CA ASN A 364 6.90 23.71 -9.25
C ASN A 364 6.67 24.91 -8.29
N ALA A 365 7.72 25.58 -7.82
CA ALA A 365 7.62 26.70 -6.88
C ALA A 365 6.91 27.94 -7.47
N ALA A 366 5.92 28.51 -6.78
CA ALA A 366 5.19 29.72 -7.19
C ALA A 366 6.04 31.00 -7.11
N GLY A 367 6.99 31.04 -6.17
CA GLY A 367 7.79 32.22 -5.88
C GLY A 367 8.70 32.05 -4.66
N GLU A 368 9.47 33.09 -4.37
CA GLU A 368 10.54 33.06 -3.37
C GLU A 368 10.02 32.92 -1.93
N ASP A 369 8.88 33.55 -1.61
CA ASP A 369 8.26 33.47 -0.29
C ASP A 369 7.89 32.03 0.09
N GLN A 370 7.55 31.21 -0.91
CA GLN A 370 7.22 29.80 -0.72
C GLN A 370 8.47 28.95 -0.41
N VAL A 371 9.59 29.28 -1.05
CA VAL A 371 10.82 28.50 -0.98
C VAL A 371 11.67 28.88 0.22
N ARG A 372 11.75 30.17 0.56
CA ARG A 372 12.66 30.72 1.58
C ARG A 372 12.57 30.00 2.95
N PRO A 373 11.39 29.62 3.47
CA PRO A 373 11.29 28.86 4.72
C PRO A 373 11.83 27.43 4.65
N LEU A 374 11.88 26.84 3.44
CA LEU A 374 12.25 25.45 3.16
C LEU A 374 13.76 25.26 2.95
N LEU A 375 14.53 26.34 2.97
CA LEU A 375 15.97 26.31 2.75
C LEU A 375 16.73 25.84 4.00
N PRO A 376 17.63 24.85 3.88
CA PRO A 376 18.51 24.44 4.97
C PRO A 376 19.62 25.47 5.20
N GLY A 377 20.20 25.46 6.39
CA GLY A 377 21.26 26.41 6.78
C GLY A 377 22.70 25.94 6.54
N SER A 378 22.92 24.68 6.17
CA SER A 378 24.26 24.06 6.11
C SER A 378 24.82 24.01 4.68
N SER A 379 26.14 24.22 4.53
CA SER A 379 26.86 24.06 3.26
C SER A 379 27.02 22.60 2.81
N THR A 380 26.69 21.66 3.69
CA THR A 380 26.61 20.22 3.37
C THR A 380 25.32 19.86 2.63
N CYS A 381 24.40 20.80 2.43
CA CYS A 381 23.11 20.59 1.78
C CYS A 381 23.07 21.19 0.37
N LEU A 382 22.30 20.55 -0.51
CA LEU A 382 21.98 21.03 -1.85
C LEU A 382 20.45 21.12 -2.01
N VAL A 383 19.99 22.25 -2.53
CA VAL A 383 18.58 22.47 -2.89
C VAL A 383 18.46 22.63 -4.40
N LEU A 384 17.64 21.80 -5.03
CA LEU A 384 17.21 21.95 -6.42
C LEU A 384 15.79 22.48 -6.41
N ILE A 385 15.52 23.55 -7.16
CA ILE A 385 14.19 24.17 -7.25
C ILE A 385 13.78 24.20 -8.71
N THR A 386 12.52 23.88 -9.03
CA THR A 386 11.97 24.20 -10.36
C THR A 386 10.90 25.28 -10.25
N SER A 387 10.86 26.20 -11.21
CA SER A 387 9.81 27.23 -11.26
C SER A 387 9.56 27.72 -12.69
N ARG A 388 8.37 28.28 -12.94
CA ARG A 388 8.07 29.05 -14.16
C ARG A 388 8.41 30.53 -14.01
N ARG A 389 8.68 31.00 -12.79
CA ARG A 389 9.09 32.39 -12.49
C ARG A 389 10.57 32.43 -12.13
N SER A 390 11.14 33.63 -12.23
CA SER A 390 12.50 33.91 -11.78
C SER A 390 12.56 33.95 -10.25
N LEU A 391 13.58 33.31 -9.66
CA LEU A 391 13.84 33.24 -8.21
C LEU A 391 15.13 33.98 -7.81
N LEU A 392 15.57 34.95 -8.61
CA LEU A 392 16.85 35.67 -8.45
C LEU A 392 16.96 36.48 -7.14
N GLY A 393 15.87 36.73 -6.43
CA GLY A 393 15.86 37.37 -5.10
C GLY A 393 16.20 36.43 -3.95
N LEU A 394 16.43 35.13 -4.22
CA LEU A 394 17.05 34.22 -3.26
C LEU A 394 18.58 34.41 -3.22
N ASP A 395 19.11 34.65 -2.02
CA ASP A 395 20.55 34.86 -1.83
C ASP A 395 21.35 33.59 -2.19
N GLY A 396 22.36 33.74 -3.07
CA GLY A 396 23.25 32.65 -3.45
C GLY A 396 22.66 31.62 -4.43
N VAL A 397 21.50 31.92 -5.05
CA VAL A 397 20.89 31.03 -6.06
C VAL A 397 21.68 31.00 -7.36
N MET A 398 21.96 29.80 -7.87
CA MET A 398 22.42 29.57 -9.23
C MET A 398 21.20 29.29 -10.12
N SER A 399 20.81 30.26 -10.95
CA SER A 399 19.73 30.04 -11.93
C SER A 399 20.26 29.34 -13.20
N VAL A 400 19.55 28.30 -13.60
CA VAL A 400 19.68 27.57 -14.86
C VAL A 400 18.36 27.76 -15.62
N SER A 401 18.36 28.73 -16.54
CA SER A 401 17.23 28.95 -17.42
C SER A 401 17.19 27.89 -18.52
N LEU A 402 16.04 27.23 -18.66
CA LEU A 402 15.73 26.27 -19.71
C LEU A 402 14.85 26.92 -20.76
N ASP A 403 15.39 26.97 -21.97
CA ASP A 403 14.65 27.31 -23.19
C ASP A 403 14.04 26.04 -23.81
N VAL A 404 13.32 26.14 -24.93
CA VAL A 404 12.98 24.99 -25.78
C VAL A 404 14.24 24.26 -26.27
N PHE A 405 14.12 23.02 -26.74
CA PHE A 405 15.29 22.28 -27.23
C PHE A 405 15.96 23.02 -28.39
N THR A 406 17.29 22.88 -28.47
CA THR A 406 17.99 23.22 -29.71
C THR A 406 17.49 22.32 -30.84
N PRO A 407 17.59 22.76 -32.11
CA PRO A 407 17.23 21.92 -33.26
C PRO A 407 17.90 20.54 -33.21
N GLU A 408 19.17 20.47 -32.81
CA GLU A 408 19.93 19.23 -32.68
C GLU A 408 19.38 18.33 -31.57
N GLU A 409 19.05 18.89 -30.40
CA GLU A 409 18.46 18.11 -29.28
C GLU A 409 17.07 17.59 -29.62
N ALA A 410 16.25 18.39 -30.31
CA ALA A 410 14.93 17.97 -30.75
C ALA A 410 15.01 16.84 -31.77
N VAL A 411 15.89 16.95 -32.77
CA VAL A 411 16.14 15.87 -33.73
C VAL A 411 16.75 14.64 -33.06
N ALA A 412 17.63 14.82 -32.06
CA ALA A 412 18.19 13.72 -31.29
C ALA A 412 17.13 12.97 -30.49
N LEU A 413 16.19 13.68 -29.85
CA LEU A 413 15.04 13.07 -29.17
C LEU A 413 14.14 12.33 -30.17
N LEU A 414 13.87 12.94 -31.33
CA LEU A 414 13.11 12.31 -32.41
C LEU A 414 13.78 11.00 -32.87
N ALA A 415 15.10 11.02 -33.10
CA ALA A 415 15.90 9.85 -33.51
C ALA A 415 15.94 8.77 -32.43
N ARG A 416 16.07 9.18 -31.16
CA ARG A 416 16.13 8.25 -30.02
C ARG A 416 14.86 7.42 -29.89
N ILE A 417 13.70 8.04 -30.12
CA ILE A 417 12.41 7.38 -29.95
C ILE A 417 11.90 6.73 -31.26
N ALA A 418 11.99 7.43 -32.40
CA ALA A 418 11.47 6.93 -33.67
C ALA A 418 12.42 6.00 -34.44
N GLY A 419 13.68 5.93 -34.00
CA GLY A 419 14.77 5.19 -34.64
C GLY A 419 15.70 6.11 -35.43
N ALA A 420 17.01 5.99 -35.18
CA ALA A 420 18.03 6.85 -35.77
C ALA A 420 18.10 6.73 -37.30
N ASP A 421 17.92 5.52 -37.85
CA ASP A 421 17.99 5.28 -39.29
C ASP A 421 16.91 6.06 -40.06
N ARG A 422 15.69 6.12 -39.50
CA ARG A 422 14.55 6.82 -40.13
C ARG A 422 14.73 8.33 -40.10
N VAL A 423 15.24 8.86 -39.00
CA VAL A 423 15.51 10.29 -38.84
C VAL A 423 16.72 10.73 -39.66
N ASN A 424 17.74 9.89 -39.79
CA ASN A 424 18.92 10.16 -40.61
C ASN A 424 18.63 10.02 -42.12
N ALA A 425 17.66 9.20 -42.52
CA ALA A 425 17.25 9.07 -43.92
C ALA A 425 16.70 10.38 -44.50
N ASP A 426 16.07 11.21 -43.67
CA ASP A 426 15.62 12.55 -44.04
C ASP A 426 15.73 13.53 -42.86
N ARG A 427 16.93 14.10 -42.72
CA ARG A 427 17.25 15.00 -41.60
C ARG A 427 16.61 16.38 -41.75
N GLU A 428 16.34 16.82 -42.97
CA GLU A 428 15.66 18.09 -43.24
C GLU A 428 14.19 18.01 -42.81
N ALA A 429 13.51 16.93 -43.18
CA ALA A 429 12.17 16.64 -42.68
C ALA A 429 12.12 16.53 -41.16
N ALA A 430 13.13 15.92 -40.54
CA ALA A 430 13.21 15.79 -39.08
C ALA A 430 13.36 17.15 -38.39
N ALA A 431 14.21 18.03 -38.94
CA ALA A 431 14.34 19.40 -38.46
C ALA A 431 13.02 20.16 -38.61
N ARG A 432 12.31 19.95 -39.72
CA ARG A 432 10.98 20.54 -39.95
C ARG A 432 9.94 20.05 -38.94
N VAL A 433 9.88 18.75 -38.65
CA VAL A 433 9.01 18.20 -37.60
C VAL A 433 9.33 18.83 -36.24
N ALA A 434 10.62 18.97 -35.90
CA ALA A 434 11.04 19.60 -34.65
C ALA A 434 10.59 21.08 -34.56
N GLU A 435 10.70 21.83 -35.66
CA GLU A 435 10.23 23.21 -35.77
C GLU A 435 8.71 23.31 -35.61
N LEU A 436 7.95 22.43 -36.27
CA LEU A 436 6.49 22.37 -36.15
C LEU A 436 6.04 22.04 -34.72
N CYS A 437 6.83 21.27 -33.97
CA CYS A 437 6.61 21.00 -32.54
C CYS A 437 6.98 22.20 -31.64
N GLY A 438 7.46 23.30 -32.20
CA GLY A 438 8.01 24.45 -31.46
C GLY A 438 9.24 24.09 -30.61
N HIS A 439 9.94 23.02 -30.98
CA HIS A 439 11.06 22.43 -30.23
C HIS A 439 10.74 22.09 -28.76
N LEU A 440 9.46 21.95 -28.40
CA LEU A 440 9.05 21.57 -27.05
C LEU A 440 9.30 20.07 -26.83
N PRO A 441 10.04 19.65 -25.78
CA PRO A 441 10.38 18.25 -25.56
C PRO A 441 9.17 17.31 -25.54
N ILE A 442 8.07 17.73 -24.91
CA ILE A 442 6.83 16.93 -24.86
C ILE A 442 6.18 16.76 -26.25
N ALA A 443 6.15 17.81 -27.07
CA ALA A 443 5.58 17.78 -28.41
C ALA A 443 6.44 16.96 -29.36
N VAL A 444 7.76 17.12 -29.28
CA VAL A 444 8.74 16.31 -30.04
C VAL A 444 8.63 14.83 -29.66
N ALA A 445 8.55 14.50 -28.37
CA ALA A 445 8.38 13.13 -27.92
C ALA A 445 7.10 12.49 -28.47
N LEU A 446 5.98 13.23 -28.44
CA LEU A 446 4.70 12.74 -28.96
C LEU A 446 4.74 12.51 -30.48
N ALA A 447 5.33 13.44 -31.23
CA ALA A 447 5.55 13.31 -32.67
C ALA A 447 6.48 12.12 -33.01
N ALA A 448 7.58 11.94 -32.26
CA ALA A 448 8.52 10.84 -32.43
C ALA A 448 7.86 9.47 -32.22
N LYS A 449 7.10 9.33 -31.13
CA LYS A 449 6.43 8.08 -30.77
C LYS A 449 5.37 7.70 -31.80
N ARG A 450 4.65 8.69 -32.33
CA ARG A 450 3.71 8.49 -33.43
C ARG A 450 4.41 8.00 -34.70
N LEU A 451 5.57 8.57 -35.04
CA LEU A 451 6.38 8.07 -36.15
C LEU A 451 6.82 6.62 -35.90
N ALA A 452 7.28 6.30 -34.69
CA ALA A 452 7.72 4.96 -34.29
C ALA A 452 6.61 3.90 -34.50
N ARG A 453 5.38 4.21 -34.08
CA ARG A 453 4.20 3.33 -34.22
C ARG A 453 3.71 3.16 -35.67
N ARG A 454 4.17 3.98 -36.62
CA ARG A 454 3.76 3.92 -38.03
C ARG A 454 4.97 3.65 -38.93
N PRO A 455 5.36 2.37 -39.12
CA PRO A 455 6.54 2.01 -39.91
C PRO A 455 6.47 2.47 -41.36
N GLN A 456 5.25 2.59 -41.91
CA GLN A 456 5.02 3.01 -43.30
C GLN A 456 5.12 4.52 -43.52
N TRP A 457 5.09 5.33 -42.45
CA TRP A 457 5.20 6.78 -42.56
C TRP A 457 6.68 7.19 -42.68
N THR A 458 6.98 8.11 -43.57
CA THR A 458 8.27 8.81 -43.58
C THR A 458 8.23 9.99 -42.62
N VAL A 459 9.39 10.59 -42.34
CA VAL A 459 9.47 11.83 -41.54
C VAL A 459 8.74 12.98 -42.28
N MET A 460 8.81 13.01 -43.60
CA MET A 460 8.08 13.96 -44.45
C MET A 460 6.56 13.81 -44.34
N ASP A 461 6.05 12.58 -44.30
CA ASP A 461 4.61 12.35 -44.12
C ASP A 461 4.13 12.91 -42.78
N LEU A 462 4.93 12.77 -41.72
CA LEU A 462 4.61 13.35 -40.42
C LEU A 462 4.64 14.89 -40.46
N ALA A 463 5.65 15.49 -41.09
CA ALA A 463 5.74 16.94 -41.26
C ALA A 463 4.49 17.49 -41.97
N ALA A 464 4.10 16.88 -43.08
CA ALA A 464 2.94 17.30 -43.86
C ALA A 464 1.61 17.19 -43.10
N GLN A 465 1.51 16.25 -42.14
CA GLN A 465 0.33 16.13 -41.28
C GLN A 465 0.32 17.20 -40.19
N LEU A 466 1.47 17.51 -39.59
CA LEU A 466 1.59 18.56 -38.58
C LEU A 466 1.32 19.95 -39.17
N GLU A 467 1.74 20.22 -40.41
CA GLU A 467 1.46 21.50 -41.08
C GLU A 467 -0.03 21.80 -41.25
N ARG A 468 -0.86 20.75 -41.37
CA ARG A 468 -2.33 20.90 -41.43
C ARG A 468 -2.95 21.19 -40.06
N GLY A 469 -2.27 20.78 -38.98
CA GLY A 469 -2.71 20.96 -37.59
C GLY A 469 -2.24 22.25 -36.93
N GLY A 470 -1.36 23.03 -37.58
CA GLY A 470 -0.81 24.27 -37.03
C GLY A 470 0.49 24.08 -36.25
N LEU A 471 1.07 25.19 -35.77
CA LEU A 471 2.38 25.22 -35.11
C LEU A 471 2.29 24.99 -33.59
N GLY A 472 3.35 24.41 -33.02
CA GLY A 472 3.56 24.23 -31.59
C GLY A 472 2.94 22.96 -31.02
N ALA A 473 2.90 22.86 -29.69
CA ALA A 473 2.40 21.68 -28.98
C ALA A 473 0.95 21.32 -29.36
N ARG A 474 0.11 22.33 -29.62
CA ARG A 474 -1.31 22.15 -29.97
C ARG A 474 -1.51 21.33 -31.26
N GLY A 475 -0.75 21.61 -32.31
CA GLY A 475 -0.89 20.88 -33.58
C GLY A 475 -0.54 19.39 -33.45
N VAL A 476 0.45 19.06 -32.60
CA VAL A 476 0.79 17.66 -32.28
C VAL A 476 -0.30 17.01 -31.43
N PHE A 477 -0.85 17.73 -30.45
CA PHE A 477 -1.94 17.24 -29.61
C PHE A 477 -3.20 16.97 -30.44
N ASP A 478 -3.59 17.89 -31.34
CA ASP A 478 -4.70 17.70 -32.27
C ASP A 478 -4.51 16.47 -33.15
N LEU A 479 -3.31 16.31 -33.72
CA LEU A 479 -2.99 15.16 -34.56
C LEU A 479 -3.06 13.83 -33.77
N SER A 480 -2.55 13.80 -32.54
CA SER A 480 -2.62 12.65 -31.61
C SER A 480 -4.05 12.33 -31.22
N TYR A 481 -4.80 13.33 -30.75
CA TYR A 481 -6.18 13.20 -30.35
C TYR A 481 -7.10 12.75 -31.49
N GLN A 482 -6.97 13.31 -32.69
CA GLN A 482 -7.80 12.93 -33.84
C GLN A 482 -7.57 11.49 -34.34
N ALA A 483 -6.43 10.88 -34.01
CA ALA A 483 -6.16 9.49 -34.37
C ALA A 483 -6.83 8.47 -33.44
N LEU A 484 -7.28 8.91 -32.27
CA LEU A 484 -7.94 8.04 -31.31
C LEU A 484 -9.36 7.67 -31.79
N PRO A 485 -9.80 6.42 -31.58
CA PRO A 485 -11.21 6.05 -31.64
C PRO A 485 -12.09 6.92 -30.72
N ASP A 486 -13.38 7.02 -31.06
CA ASP A 486 -14.33 7.90 -30.36
C ASP A 486 -14.42 7.67 -28.85
N HIS A 487 -14.37 6.40 -28.42
CA HIS A 487 -14.45 6.03 -27.01
C HIS A 487 -13.19 6.46 -26.23
N GLN A 488 -11.99 6.37 -26.83
CA GLN A 488 -10.74 6.86 -26.24
C GLN A 488 -10.70 8.38 -26.21
N ARG A 489 -11.16 9.05 -27.28
CA ARG A 489 -11.30 10.53 -27.29
C ARG A 489 -12.22 11.00 -26.18
N ARG A 490 -13.33 10.30 -25.98
CA ARG A 490 -14.28 10.63 -24.90
C ARG A 490 -13.64 10.47 -23.53
N LEU A 491 -12.96 9.34 -23.25
CA LEU A 491 -12.27 9.18 -21.97
C LEU A 491 -11.21 10.26 -21.76
N PHE A 492 -10.36 10.53 -22.75
CA PHE A 492 -9.33 11.58 -22.67
C PHE A 492 -9.92 12.95 -22.32
N ARG A 493 -11.03 13.36 -22.97
CA ARG A 493 -11.74 14.61 -22.63
C ARG A 493 -12.23 14.59 -21.17
N LEU A 494 -12.87 13.49 -20.76
CA LEU A 494 -13.46 13.36 -19.44
C LEU A 494 -12.40 13.38 -18.33
N LEU A 495 -11.21 12.82 -18.55
CA LEU A 495 -10.10 12.87 -17.57
C LEU A 495 -9.71 14.31 -17.19
N GLY A 496 -10.00 15.30 -18.04
CA GLY A 496 -9.84 16.72 -17.70
C GLY A 496 -10.78 17.22 -16.59
N LEU A 497 -11.85 16.49 -16.25
CA LEU A 497 -12.75 16.75 -15.12
C LEU A 497 -12.37 15.99 -13.84
N HIS A 498 -11.30 15.18 -13.86
CA HIS A 498 -10.92 14.43 -12.66
C HIS A 498 -10.32 15.40 -11.62
N PRO A 499 -10.80 15.39 -10.36
CA PRO A 499 -10.42 16.37 -9.35
C PRO A 499 -8.94 16.28 -8.96
N GLY A 500 -8.36 15.08 -9.01
CA GLY A 500 -6.97 14.82 -8.66
C GLY A 500 -5.96 14.90 -9.81
N GLU A 501 -4.69 15.00 -9.47
CA GLU A 501 -3.55 15.03 -10.39
C GLU A 501 -3.35 13.70 -11.13
N ASP A 502 -3.57 12.58 -10.42
CA ASP A 502 -3.51 11.23 -10.95
C ASP A 502 -4.86 10.50 -10.85
N VAL A 503 -5.03 9.51 -11.70
CA VAL A 503 -6.27 8.76 -11.89
C VAL A 503 -6.00 7.27 -11.84
N THR A 504 -6.91 6.53 -11.21
CA THR A 504 -6.94 5.06 -11.22
C THR A 504 -7.98 4.55 -12.22
N ALA A 505 -7.90 3.28 -12.60
CA ALA A 505 -8.94 2.67 -13.45
C ALA A 505 -10.35 2.79 -12.84
N GLU A 506 -10.46 2.67 -11.51
CA GLU A 506 -11.73 2.72 -10.78
C GLU A 506 -12.35 4.13 -10.80
N SER A 507 -11.54 5.17 -10.57
CA SER A 507 -12.00 6.57 -10.63
C SER A 507 -12.30 7.04 -12.06
N ALA A 508 -11.50 6.62 -13.05
CA ALA A 508 -11.77 6.85 -14.46
C ALA A 508 -13.05 6.14 -14.94
N ALA A 509 -13.31 4.93 -14.45
CA ALA A 509 -14.53 4.19 -14.74
C ALA A 509 -15.77 4.93 -14.25
N ALA A 510 -15.75 5.42 -13.00
CA ALA A 510 -16.84 6.23 -12.46
C ALA A 510 -17.08 7.48 -13.32
N LEU A 511 -16.01 8.20 -13.65
CA LEU A 511 -16.06 9.41 -14.47
C LEU A 511 -16.67 9.16 -15.86
N ALA A 512 -16.30 8.07 -16.53
CA ALA A 512 -16.75 7.74 -17.87
C ALA A 512 -18.10 7.00 -17.93
N GLY A 513 -18.55 6.42 -16.80
CA GLY A 513 -19.68 5.50 -16.71
C GLY A 513 -19.36 4.14 -17.35
N LEU A 514 -18.19 3.59 -17.03
CA LEU A 514 -17.67 2.32 -17.54
C LEU A 514 -17.41 1.35 -16.38
N THR A 515 -17.04 0.11 -16.71
CA THR A 515 -16.42 -0.80 -15.73
C THR A 515 -14.94 -0.47 -15.51
N ALA A 516 -14.37 -0.89 -14.37
CA ALA A 516 -12.95 -0.69 -14.08
C ALA A 516 -12.04 -1.33 -15.14
N TYR A 517 -12.41 -2.52 -15.64
CA TYR A 517 -11.66 -3.23 -16.69
C TYR A 517 -11.68 -2.46 -18.02
N GLU A 518 -12.83 -1.97 -18.45
CA GLU A 518 -12.93 -1.16 -19.67
C GLU A 518 -12.14 0.14 -19.54
N ALA A 519 -12.23 0.81 -18.38
CA ALA A 519 -11.45 2.02 -18.14
C ALA A 519 -9.94 1.75 -18.15
N GLU A 520 -9.48 0.65 -17.55
CA GLU A 520 -8.07 0.24 -17.55
C GLU A 520 -7.55 0.01 -18.97
N ASP A 521 -8.27 -0.73 -19.80
CA ASP A 521 -7.90 -0.98 -21.21
C ASP A 521 -7.76 0.33 -22.02
N LEU A 522 -8.69 1.27 -21.79
CA LEU A 522 -8.63 2.58 -22.42
C LEU A 522 -7.49 3.46 -21.90
N LEU A 523 -7.21 3.43 -20.59
CA LEU A 523 -6.11 4.15 -19.98
C LEU A 523 -4.76 3.62 -20.47
N GLU A 524 -4.60 2.29 -20.54
CA GLU A 524 -3.43 1.65 -21.10
C GLU A 524 -3.24 2.03 -22.56
N THR A 525 -4.32 2.08 -23.36
CA THR A 525 -4.23 2.54 -24.74
C THR A 525 -3.84 4.02 -24.85
N LEU A 526 -4.35 4.89 -23.98
CA LEU A 526 -3.96 6.32 -23.94
C LEU A 526 -2.52 6.51 -23.45
N LEU A 527 -2.04 5.66 -22.54
CA LEU A 527 -0.64 5.61 -22.09
C LEU A 527 0.27 5.16 -23.24
N ASP A 528 -0.18 4.18 -24.00
CA ASP A 528 0.44 3.69 -25.22
C ASP A 528 0.55 4.79 -26.29
N GLU A 529 -0.52 5.55 -26.52
CA GLU A 529 -0.52 6.73 -27.40
C GLU A 529 0.18 7.95 -26.77
N HIS A 530 0.72 7.79 -25.55
CA HIS A 530 1.51 8.78 -24.81
C HIS A 530 0.81 10.10 -24.52
N LEU A 531 -0.51 10.02 -24.41
CA LEU A 531 -1.36 11.09 -23.90
C LEU A 531 -1.49 11.03 -22.38
N LEU A 532 -1.06 9.94 -21.76
CA LEU A 532 -0.90 9.76 -20.32
C LEU A 532 0.54 9.39 -19.97
N GLN A 533 0.86 9.57 -18.69
CA GLN A 533 2.08 9.05 -18.06
C GLN A 533 1.69 8.12 -16.92
N GLN A 534 2.54 7.14 -16.62
CA GLN A 534 2.37 6.26 -15.46
C GLN A 534 3.66 6.34 -14.63
N HIS A 535 3.57 6.88 -13.42
CA HIS A 535 4.71 6.98 -12.49
C HIS A 535 4.75 5.78 -11.55
N THR A 536 3.57 5.30 -11.17
CA THR A 536 3.34 4.11 -10.36
C THR A 536 2.39 3.20 -11.13
N PRO A 537 2.61 1.87 -11.18
CA PRO A 537 1.70 0.95 -11.86
C PRO A 537 0.24 1.16 -11.42
N GLY A 538 -0.67 1.29 -12.40
CA GLY A 538 -2.10 1.51 -12.16
C GLY A 538 -2.51 2.96 -11.84
N ARG A 539 -1.57 3.92 -11.84
CA ARG A 539 -1.85 5.35 -11.67
C ARG A 539 -1.38 6.19 -12.84
N TYR A 540 -2.32 6.89 -13.45
CA TYR A 540 -2.14 7.62 -14.70
C TYR A 540 -2.24 9.12 -14.49
N VAL A 541 -1.33 9.86 -15.10
CA VAL A 541 -1.23 11.32 -14.97
C VAL A 541 -1.37 11.97 -16.34
N LEU A 542 -2.22 12.99 -16.42
CA LEU A 542 -2.24 13.94 -17.52
C LEU A 542 -1.21 15.04 -17.23
N HIS A 543 -0.25 15.22 -18.14
CA HIS A 543 0.64 16.38 -18.06
C HIS A 543 -0.17 17.68 -18.22
N ASP A 544 0.18 18.76 -17.52
CA ASP A 544 -0.60 20.02 -17.44
C ASP A 544 -1.10 20.53 -18.80
N LEU A 545 -0.21 20.59 -19.80
CA LEU A 545 -0.56 21.00 -21.16
C LEU A 545 -1.60 20.08 -21.84
N LEU A 546 -1.53 18.77 -21.59
CA LEU A 546 -2.51 17.79 -22.07
C LEU A 546 -3.81 17.85 -21.27
N ARG A 547 -3.76 18.12 -19.96
CA ARG A 547 -4.94 18.39 -19.13
C ARG A 547 -5.70 19.62 -19.63
N ALA A 548 -4.99 20.73 -19.84
CA ALA A 548 -5.57 21.96 -20.40
C ALA A 548 -6.18 21.72 -21.80
N TYR A 549 -5.48 20.95 -22.65
CA TYR A 549 -6.00 20.56 -23.96
C TYR A 549 -7.23 19.64 -23.85
N ALA A 550 -7.24 18.67 -22.94
CA ALA A 550 -8.38 17.80 -22.67
C ALA A 550 -9.61 18.60 -22.23
N VAL A 551 -9.43 19.57 -21.33
CA VAL A 551 -10.49 20.51 -20.90
C VAL A 551 -10.99 21.34 -22.08
N GLU A 552 -10.13 21.88 -22.94
CA GLU A 552 -10.56 22.62 -24.14
C GLU A 552 -11.44 21.73 -25.05
N GLN A 553 -10.98 20.50 -25.33
CA GLN A 553 -11.74 19.55 -26.15
C GLN A 553 -13.05 19.12 -25.50
N LEU A 554 -13.07 18.96 -24.17
CA LEU A 554 -14.27 18.70 -23.40
C LEU A 554 -15.28 19.83 -23.55
N MET A 555 -14.85 21.08 -23.41
CA MET A 555 -15.73 22.25 -23.52
C MET A 555 -16.33 22.40 -24.92
N ALA A 556 -15.58 21.99 -25.95
CA ALA A 556 -16.04 22.03 -27.34
C ALA A 556 -16.99 20.89 -27.72
N ALA A 557 -16.78 19.68 -27.19
CA ALA A 557 -17.48 18.48 -27.64
C ALA A 557 -18.59 17.97 -26.71
N GLU A 558 -18.45 18.12 -25.38
CA GLU A 558 -19.40 17.58 -24.41
C GLU A 558 -20.39 18.65 -23.92
N PRO A 559 -21.72 18.41 -23.99
CA PRO A 559 -22.70 19.38 -23.55
C PRO A 559 -22.69 19.55 -22.02
N PRO A 560 -23.11 20.72 -21.48
CA PRO A 560 -23.09 21.00 -20.05
C PRO A 560 -23.69 19.91 -19.15
N PRO A 561 -24.85 19.30 -19.48
CA PRO A 561 -25.42 18.22 -18.66
C PRO A 561 -24.54 16.97 -18.60
N ALA A 562 -23.89 16.58 -19.70
CA ALA A 562 -23.03 15.40 -19.74
C ALA A 562 -21.78 15.58 -18.85
N ARG A 563 -21.19 16.78 -18.87
CA ARG A 563 -20.06 17.13 -18.00
C ARG A 563 -20.46 17.08 -16.52
N ALA A 564 -21.61 17.66 -16.17
CA ALA A 564 -22.13 17.64 -14.80
C ALA A 564 -22.45 16.22 -14.31
N THR A 565 -22.93 15.33 -15.18
CA THR A 565 -23.14 13.91 -14.84
C THR A 565 -21.81 13.19 -14.62
N ALA A 566 -20.82 13.37 -15.50
CA ALA A 566 -19.51 12.73 -15.36
C ALA A 566 -18.82 13.15 -14.06
N LEU A 567 -18.78 14.45 -13.79
CA LEU A 567 -18.21 15.00 -12.56
C LEU A 567 -18.90 14.44 -11.30
N ARG A 568 -20.24 14.41 -11.30
CA ARG A 568 -20.99 13.87 -10.17
C ARG A 568 -20.68 12.40 -9.91
N ARG A 569 -20.50 11.59 -10.95
CA ARG A 569 -20.17 10.17 -10.77
C ARG A 569 -18.82 9.94 -10.12
N VAL A 570 -17.79 10.70 -10.50
CA VAL A 570 -16.47 10.56 -9.87
C VAL A 570 -16.49 11.05 -8.42
N LEU A 571 -17.22 12.13 -8.13
CA LEU A 571 -17.40 12.62 -6.75
C LEU A 571 -18.23 11.66 -5.90
N ASP A 572 -19.30 11.07 -6.45
CA ASP A 572 -20.06 10.02 -5.77
C ASP A 572 -19.18 8.79 -5.53
N TRP A 573 -18.29 8.42 -6.46
CA TRP A 573 -17.33 7.33 -6.24
C TRP A 573 -16.39 7.61 -5.08
N TYR A 574 -15.81 8.81 -5.00
CA TYR A 574 -14.97 9.22 -3.86
C TYR A 574 -15.76 9.24 -2.56
N LEU A 575 -16.99 9.77 -2.56
CA LEU A 575 -17.88 9.81 -1.40
C LEU A 575 -18.18 8.40 -0.87
N HIS A 576 -18.70 7.52 -1.73
CA HIS A 576 -19.11 6.19 -1.31
C HIS A 576 -17.93 5.29 -0.96
N THR A 577 -16.79 5.43 -1.65
CA THR A 577 -15.58 4.70 -1.29
C THR A 577 -15.02 5.19 0.04
N SER A 578 -15.03 6.51 0.29
CA SER A 578 -14.63 7.08 1.58
C SER A 578 -15.55 6.64 2.71
N TRP A 579 -16.85 6.45 2.45
CA TRP A 579 -17.77 5.88 3.43
C TRP A 579 -17.51 4.40 3.73
N ASN A 580 -17.23 3.61 2.70
CA ASN A 580 -16.81 2.22 2.88
C ASN A 580 -15.49 2.14 3.69
N SER A 581 -14.61 3.14 3.57
CA SER A 581 -13.44 3.28 4.44
C SER A 581 -13.85 3.67 5.86
N ALA A 582 -14.62 4.74 6.04
CA ALA A 582 -15.04 5.25 7.34
C ALA A 582 -15.76 4.20 8.20
N THR A 583 -16.63 3.39 7.60
CA THR A 583 -17.33 2.28 8.29
C THR A 583 -16.40 1.14 8.70
N ARG A 584 -15.25 0.97 8.03
CA ARG A 584 -14.20 0.03 8.45
C ARG A 584 -13.34 0.61 9.58
N LEU A 585 -13.10 1.91 9.57
CA LEU A 585 -12.36 2.59 10.63
C LEU A 585 -13.18 2.70 11.92
N ASN A 586 -14.48 2.99 11.78
CA ASN A 586 -15.42 3.17 12.86
C ASN A 586 -16.78 2.52 12.51
N PRO A 587 -16.99 1.24 12.89
CA PRO A 587 -18.22 0.50 12.57
C PRO A 587 -19.50 1.08 13.20
N GLN A 588 -19.37 1.92 14.23
CA GLN A 588 -20.51 2.55 14.91
C GLN A 588 -20.95 3.85 14.20
N ARG A 589 -20.20 4.31 13.20
CA ARG A 589 -20.49 5.55 12.51
C ARG A 589 -21.80 5.46 11.75
N LYS A 590 -22.62 6.51 11.88
CA LYS A 590 -23.91 6.66 11.20
C LYS A 590 -23.87 7.94 10.38
N LEU A 591 -24.05 7.80 9.07
CA LEU A 591 -24.22 8.90 8.13
C LEU A 591 -25.19 8.44 7.04
N GLU A 592 -26.19 9.26 6.75
CA GLU A 592 -27.11 9.00 5.65
C GLU A 592 -26.49 9.50 4.36
N LEU A 593 -26.18 8.57 3.46
CA LEU A 593 -25.69 8.88 2.13
C LEU A 593 -26.83 8.88 1.11
N THR A 594 -26.68 9.72 0.08
CA THR A 594 -27.48 9.61 -1.14
C THR A 594 -27.17 8.32 -1.89
N THR A 595 -28.13 7.80 -2.65
CA THR A 595 -27.87 6.63 -3.50
C THR A 595 -26.95 7.01 -4.66
N ALA A 596 -25.85 6.27 -4.84
CA ALA A 596 -24.96 6.43 -5.98
C ALA A 596 -25.68 6.16 -7.31
N ASP A 597 -25.21 6.79 -8.40
CA ASP A 597 -25.56 6.38 -9.76
C ASP A 597 -25.22 4.87 -9.94
N PRO A 598 -26.10 4.04 -10.55
CA PRO A 598 -25.83 2.62 -10.77
C PRO A 598 -24.55 2.31 -11.57
N ALA A 599 -24.05 3.28 -12.34
CA ALA A 599 -22.77 3.17 -13.06
C ALA A 599 -21.54 3.40 -12.17
N VAL A 600 -21.73 3.81 -10.92
CA VAL A 600 -20.66 3.99 -9.94
C VAL A 600 -20.50 2.69 -9.14
N HIS A 601 -19.27 2.19 -9.10
CA HIS A 601 -18.90 0.99 -8.37
C HIS A 601 -17.90 1.35 -7.25
N PRO A 602 -18.37 1.74 -6.05
CA PRO A 602 -17.50 2.13 -4.96
C PRO A 602 -16.65 0.96 -4.48
N ARG A 603 -15.38 1.22 -4.12
CA ARG A 603 -14.48 0.18 -3.64
C ARG A 603 -14.86 -0.27 -2.24
N THR A 604 -14.68 -1.56 -1.96
CA THR A 604 -14.84 -2.15 -0.63
C THR A 604 -13.48 -2.58 -0.09
N PHE A 605 -13.35 -2.60 1.23
CA PHE A 605 -12.10 -2.96 1.91
C PHE A 605 -12.28 -4.23 2.72
N ALA A 606 -11.27 -5.09 2.70
CA ALA A 606 -11.25 -6.33 3.46
C ALA A 606 -11.14 -6.07 4.97
N ASP A 607 -10.26 -5.14 5.34
CA ASP A 607 -9.91 -4.81 6.72
C ASP A 607 -9.60 -3.31 6.87
N ARG A 608 -9.29 -2.92 8.12
CA ARG A 608 -8.97 -1.54 8.51
C ARG A 608 -7.70 -1.02 7.83
N ASP A 609 -6.67 -1.86 7.70
CA ASP A 609 -5.37 -1.45 7.19
C ASP A 609 -5.44 -1.18 5.69
N ALA A 610 -6.17 -2.00 4.93
CA ALA A 610 -6.45 -1.75 3.51
C ALA A 610 -7.22 -0.45 3.28
N ALA A 611 -8.17 -0.11 4.15
CA ALA A 611 -8.93 1.15 4.10
C ALA A 611 -8.02 2.37 4.37
N LEU A 612 -7.16 2.28 5.40
CA LEU A 612 -6.20 3.34 5.72
C LEU A 612 -5.17 3.56 4.61
N LEU A 613 -4.61 2.47 4.06
CA LEU A 613 -3.64 2.54 2.97
C LEU A 613 -4.22 3.23 1.73
N TRP A 614 -5.48 2.91 1.39
CA TRP A 614 -6.16 3.57 0.29
C TRP A 614 -6.36 5.07 0.57
N CYS A 615 -6.83 5.44 1.76
CA CYS A 615 -6.95 6.85 2.14
C CYS A 615 -5.61 7.60 2.10
N ASP A 616 -4.51 6.98 2.54
CA ASP A 616 -3.17 7.58 2.46
C ASP A 616 -2.75 7.80 1.00
N THR A 617 -3.02 6.83 0.12
CA THR A 617 -2.64 6.87 -1.29
C THR A 617 -3.51 7.86 -2.08
N GLU A 618 -4.80 7.98 -1.76
CA GLU A 618 -5.74 8.90 -2.41
C GLU A 618 -5.82 10.28 -1.72
N ARG A 619 -5.03 10.55 -0.68
CA ARG A 619 -5.20 11.72 0.19
C ARG A 619 -5.34 13.04 -0.57
N ALA A 620 -4.45 13.30 -1.54
CA ALA A 620 -4.49 14.50 -2.37
C ALA A 620 -5.78 14.57 -3.20
N ASN A 621 -6.13 13.47 -3.87
CA ASN A 621 -7.36 13.34 -4.66
C ASN A 621 -8.63 13.52 -3.81
N LEU A 622 -8.64 13.04 -2.55
CA LEU A 622 -9.76 13.18 -1.62
C LEU A 622 -9.98 14.63 -1.19
N VAL A 623 -8.89 15.35 -0.88
CA VAL A 623 -8.95 16.80 -0.57
C VAL A 623 -9.42 17.58 -1.81
N ALA A 624 -8.85 17.29 -2.98
CA ALA A 624 -9.24 17.93 -4.23
C ALA A 624 -10.71 17.66 -4.57
N ALA A 625 -11.22 16.45 -4.36
CA ALA A 625 -12.63 16.11 -4.59
C ALA A 625 -13.59 16.92 -3.70
N VAL A 626 -13.22 17.24 -2.44
CA VAL A 626 -14.03 18.12 -1.59
C VAL A 626 -14.06 19.54 -2.15
N ARG A 627 -12.91 20.08 -2.58
CA ARG A 627 -12.82 21.42 -3.18
C ARG A 627 -13.63 21.50 -4.48
N ASP A 628 -13.42 20.55 -5.38
CA ASP A 628 -14.06 20.48 -6.69
C ASP A 628 -15.59 20.35 -6.57
N ALA A 629 -16.08 19.58 -5.60
CA ALA A 629 -17.51 19.53 -5.27
C ALA A 629 -18.06 20.91 -4.84
N ALA A 630 -17.31 21.70 -4.08
CA ALA A 630 -17.73 23.04 -3.68
C ALA A 630 -17.75 24.02 -4.87
N GLU A 631 -16.71 24.01 -5.69
CA GLU A 631 -16.56 24.89 -6.86
C GLU A 631 -17.67 24.69 -7.90
N HIS A 632 -18.12 23.44 -8.05
CA HIS A 632 -19.20 23.08 -8.95
C HIS A 632 -20.60 23.16 -8.32
N GLY A 633 -20.72 23.69 -7.09
CA GLY A 633 -22.00 23.88 -6.41
C GLY A 633 -22.67 22.59 -5.95
N LEU A 634 -21.92 21.49 -5.85
CA LEU A 634 -22.36 20.19 -5.35
C LEU A 634 -22.21 20.13 -3.83
N ALA A 635 -22.92 21.03 -3.14
CA ALA A 635 -22.78 21.23 -1.70
C ALA A 635 -22.99 19.93 -0.90
N GLN A 636 -23.94 19.09 -1.31
CA GLN A 636 -24.23 17.83 -0.63
C GLN A 636 -23.06 16.83 -0.69
N GLN A 637 -22.49 16.61 -1.88
CA GLN A 637 -21.30 15.78 -2.05
C GLN A 637 -20.11 16.32 -1.26
N CYS A 638 -19.91 17.65 -1.30
CA CYS A 638 -18.82 18.33 -0.60
C CYS A 638 -18.84 18.04 0.91
N TRP A 639 -19.96 18.34 1.59
CA TRP A 639 -20.00 18.15 3.04
C TRP A 639 -20.06 16.68 3.44
N LEU A 640 -20.76 15.82 2.70
CA LEU A 640 -20.79 14.39 3.00
C LEU A 640 -19.40 13.74 2.86
N LEU A 641 -18.65 14.10 1.82
CA LEU A 641 -17.29 13.58 1.61
C LEU A 641 -16.37 14.04 2.73
N ALA A 642 -16.40 15.33 3.10
CA ALA A 642 -15.64 15.82 4.24
C ALA A 642 -15.97 15.05 5.54
N GLN A 643 -17.26 14.78 5.79
CA GLN A 643 -17.68 13.96 6.94
C GLN A 643 -17.13 12.54 6.87
N CYS A 644 -17.05 11.90 5.71
CA CYS A 644 -16.46 10.55 5.60
C CYS A 644 -14.95 10.53 5.94
N LEU A 645 -14.23 11.64 5.70
CA LEU A 645 -12.78 11.70 5.87
C LEU A 645 -12.32 11.99 7.30
N TRP A 646 -13.22 12.40 8.19
CA TRP A 646 -12.86 12.79 9.56
C TRP A 646 -12.09 11.69 10.33
N ASP A 647 -12.58 10.44 10.37
CA ASP A 647 -11.91 9.37 11.13
C ASP A 647 -10.49 9.12 10.63
N PHE A 648 -10.31 9.16 9.31
CA PHE A 648 -9.01 9.01 8.67
C PHE A 648 -8.05 10.14 9.09
N PHE A 649 -8.48 11.40 8.94
CA PHE A 649 -7.64 12.54 9.32
C PHE A 649 -7.31 12.55 10.81
N ASN A 650 -8.26 12.15 11.67
CA ASN A 650 -8.03 12.06 13.11
C ASN A 650 -7.04 10.95 13.49
N LEU A 651 -7.15 9.78 12.86
CA LEU A 651 -6.24 8.65 13.11
C LEU A 651 -4.82 8.94 12.60
N ARG A 652 -4.69 9.52 11.39
CA ARG A 652 -3.40 9.86 10.78
C ARG A 652 -2.83 11.21 11.21
N LYS A 653 -3.60 12.00 11.98
CA LYS A 653 -3.21 13.32 12.47
C LYS A 653 -2.94 14.31 11.33
N HIS A 654 -3.72 14.21 10.25
CA HIS A 654 -3.70 15.13 9.11
C HIS A 654 -4.59 16.36 9.39
N TRP A 655 -4.16 17.15 10.37
CA TRP A 655 -4.94 18.27 10.90
C TRP A 655 -5.22 19.36 9.86
N THR A 656 -4.23 19.68 9.03
CA THR A 656 -4.37 20.70 7.98
C THR A 656 -5.45 20.32 6.98
N ASP A 657 -5.38 19.10 6.43
CA ASP A 657 -6.35 18.58 5.46
C ASP A 657 -7.77 18.52 6.08
N TRP A 658 -7.86 18.14 7.36
CA TRP A 658 -9.12 18.16 8.10
C TRP A 658 -9.72 19.57 8.15
N LEU A 659 -8.98 20.54 8.69
CA LEU A 659 -9.48 21.90 8.87
C LEU A 659 -9.87 22.53 7.53
N GLU A 660 -9.07 22.29 6.49
CA GLU A 660 -9.33 22.80 5.15
C GLU A 660 -10.64 22.23 4.56
N THR A 661 -10.72 20.90 4.45
CA THR A 661 -11.89 20.23 3.85
C THR A 661 -13.19 20.59 4.57
N HIS A 662 -13.15 20.71 5.90
CA HIS A 662 -14.32 21.05 6.70
C HIS A 662 -14.67 22.55 6.65
N THR A 663 -13.70 23.43 6.41
CA THR A 663 -13.97 24.85 6.15
C THR A 663 -14.68 25.03 4.80
N VAL A 664 -14.22 24.32 3.78
CA VAL A 664 -14.85 24.30 2.44
C VAL A 664 -16.27 23.71 2.53
N ALA A 665 -16.43 22.58 3.21
CA ALA A 665 -17.73 21.96 3.45
C ALA A 665 -18.71 22.88 4.21
N LEU A 666 -18.22 23.62 5.21
CA LEU A 666 -19.04 24.55 5.99
C LEU A 666 -19.53 25.71 5.11
N ALA A 667 -18.65 26.26 4.26
CA ALA A 667 -19.02 27.29 3.30
C ALA A 667 -20.07 26.78 2.29
N ALA A 668 -19.90 25.55 1.78
CA ALA A 668 -20.84 24.92 0.85
C ALA A 668 -22.21 24.64 1.49
N ALA A 669 -22.25 24.16 2.74
CA ALA A 669 -23.50 23.96 3.47
C ALA A 669 -24.25 25.30 3.69
N ARG A 670 -23.51 26.36 4.04
CA ARG A 670 -24.07 27.71 4.21
C ARG A 670 -24.61 28.30 2.91
N SER A 671 -23.93 28.09 1.78
CA SER A 671 -24.38 28.66 0.49
C SER A 671 -25.73 28.10 0.02
N VAL A 672 -26.06 26.86 0.41
CA VAL A 672 -27.38 26.26 0.12
C VAL A 672 -28.36 26.33 1.30
N SER A 673 -27.97 27.02 2.39
CA SER A 673 -28.78 27.18 3.61
C SER A 673 -29.20 25.84 4.26
N ASP A 674 -28.39 24.79 4.12
CA ASP A 674 -28.62 23.51 4.79
C ASP A 674 -28.12 23.58 6.23
N ARG A 675 -29.04 23.92 7.15
CA ARG A 675 -28.75 24.07 8.58
C ARG A 675 -28.32 22.75 9.22
N SER A 676 -28.86 21.63 8.75
CA SER A 676 -28.51 20.30 9.26
C SER A 676 -27.04 19.98 8.95
N ALA A 677 -26.62 20.19 7.70
CA ALA A 677 -25.24 20.01 7.27
C ALA A 677 -24.28 21.03 7.92
N GLU A 678 -24.72 22.29 8.07
CA GLU A 678 -23.94 23.34 8.74
C GLU A 678 -23.61 22.93 10.18
N GLY A 679 -24.62 22.50 10.95
CA GLY A 679 -24.43 22.07 12.35
C GLY A 679 -23.50 20.87 12.48
N LEU A 680 -23.63 19.86 11.61
CA LEU A 680 -22.76 18.66 11.62
C LEU A 680 -21.32 19.04 11.29
N THR A 681 -21.12 19.88 10.28
CA THR A 681 -19.78 20.32 9.85
C THR A 681 -19.11 21.16 10.92
N LEU A 682 -19.86 22.01 11.65
CA LEU A 682 -19.35 22.77 12.79
C LEU A 682 -18.90 21.87 13.94
N ILE A 683 -19.63 20.79 14.27
CA ILE A 683 -19.18 19.83 15.30
C ILE A 683 -17.82 19.25 14.89
N THR A 684 -17.74 18.70 13.68
CA THR A 684 -16.52 18.02 13.23
C THR A 684 -15.35 18.98 13.06
N LEU A 685 -15.57 20.20 12.57
CA LEU A 685 -14.56 21.26 12.53
C LEU A 685 -14.09 21.65 13.95
N GLY A 686 -15.02 21.76 14.90
CA GLY A 686 -14.71 22.06 16.30
C GLY A 686 -13.80 21.01 16.94
N ILE A 687 -14.04 19.73 16.65
CA ILE A 687 -13.14 18.65 17.09
C ILE A 687 -11.74 18.85 16.49
N GLY A 688 -11.63 19.10 15.18
CA GLY A 688 -10.33 19.33 14.53
C GLY A 688 -9.57 20.54 15.10
N LEU A 689 -10.28 21.64 15.39
CA LEU A 689 -9.72 22.83 16.01
C LEU A 689 -9.18 22.56 17.42
N ARG A 690 -9.84 21.70 18.20
CA ARG A 690 -9.36 21.28 19.52
C ARG A 690 -8.05 20.52 19.44
N GLU A 691 -7.90 19.63 18.45
CA GLU A 691 -6.67 18.84 18.26
C GLU A 691 -5.46 19.72 17.92
N VAL A 692 -5.67 20.87 17.25
CA VAL A 692 -4.64 21.90 17.01
C VAL A 692 -4.63 23.03 18.05
N ARG A 693 -5.19 22.79 19.24
CA ARG A 693 -5.17 23.71 20.39
C ARG A 693 -5.84 25.07 20.17
N ARG A 694 -6.65 25.23 19.11
CA ARG A 694 -7.46 26.42 18.82
C ARG A 694 -8.80 26.36 19.57
N HIS A 695 -8.71 26.32 20.90
CA HIS A 695 -9.84 25.99 21.78
C HIS A 695 -11.00 27.00 21.71
N ASP A 696 -10.71 28.29 21.59
CA ASP A 696 -11.78 29.31 21.51
C ASP A 696 -12.62 29.17 20.24
N GLU A 697 -11.98 28.86 19.12
CA GLU A 697 -12.66 28.60 17.85
C GLU A 697 -13.44 27.30 17.89
N ALA A 698 -12.89 26.25 18.53
CA ALA A 698 -13.61 25.00 18.76
C ALA A 698 -14.89 25.21 19.60
N ILE A 699 -14.81 25.98 20.68
CA ILE A 699 -15.94 26.36 21.52
C ILE A 699 -17.00 27.08 20.70
N GLU A 700 -16.60 28.05 19.88
CA GLU A 700 -17.52 28.81 19.04
C GLU A 700 -18.22 27.92 18.01
N CYS A 701 -17.48 27.02 17.34
CA CYS A 701 -18.07 26.06 16.41
C CYS A 701 -19.13 25.17 17.08
N CYS A 702 -18.83 24.57 18.24
CA CYS A 702 -19.79 23.73 18.95
C CYS A 702 -21.00 24.53 19.47
N ARG A 703 -20.82 25.78 19.91
CA ARG A 703 -21.93 26.67 20.31
C ARG A 703 -22.84 27.02 19.14
N GLN A 704 -22.27 27.33 17.97
CA GLN A 704 -23.04 27.58 16.75
C GLN A 704 -23.83 26.33 16.34
N ALA A 705 -23.19 25.14 16.34
CA ALA A 705 -23.87 23.89 16.06
C ALA A 705 -25.04 23.63 17.02
N LEU A 706 -24.83 23.82 18.33
CA LEU A 706 -25.88 23.66 19.33
C LEU A 706 -27.05 24.63 19.12
N THR A 707 -26.75 25.88 18.75
CA THR A 707 -27.77 26.90 18.43
C THR A 707 -28.60 26.48 17.23
N ILE A 708 -27.95 25.92 16.20
CA ILE A 708 -28.63 25.41 15.01
C ILE A 708 -29.55 24.24 15.37
N PHE A 709 -29.05 23.23 16.07
CA PHE A 709 -29.85 22.04 16.41
C PHE A 709 -30.99 22.32 17.41
N ARG A 710 -30.84 23.35 18.26
CA ARG A 710 -31.95 23.87 19.07
C ARG A 710 -33.00 24.56 18.20
N ALA A 711 -32.59 25.38 17.23
CA ALA A 711 -33.50 26.08 16.33
C ALA A 711 -34.24 25.12 15.37
N THR A 712 -33.61 24.03 14.93
CA THR A 712 -34.23 23.02 14.07
C THR A 712 -35.01 21.96 14.83
N GLY A 713 -34.92 21.92 16.17
CA GLY A 713 -35.55 20.91 17.01
C GLY A 713 -34.90 19.52 16.92
N ASP A 714 -33.70 19.41 16.36
CA ASP A 714 -32.99 18.13 16.24
C ASP A 714 -32.32 17.78 17.58
N ARG A 715 -33.09 17.16 18.46
CA ARG A 715 -32.66 16.80 19.82
C ARG A 715 -31.47 15.82 19.81
N ALA A 716 -31.46 14.87 18.88
CA ALA A 716 -30.41 13.87 18.77
C ALA A 716 -29.05 14.50 18.46
N ARG A 717 -29.00 15.55 17.63
CA ARG A 717 -27.75 16.24 17.29
C ARG A 717 -27.33 17.33 18.28
N GLN A 718 -28.14 17.64 19.30
CA GLN A 718 -27.72 18.51 20.40
C GLN A 718 -26.71 17.82 21.31
N GLU A 719 -26.84 16.50 21.54
CA GLU A 719 -25.91 15.73 22.38
C GLU A 719 -24.46 15.84 21.89
N PRO A 720 -24.10 15.50 20.63
CA PRO A 720 -22.70 15.52 20.22
C PRO A 720 -22.13 16.94 20.20
N ALA A 721 -22.96 17.97 20.00
CA ALA A 721 -22.54 19.36 20.13
C ALA A 721 -22.22 19.72 21.59
N LEU A 722 -23.08 19.32 22.54
CA LEU A 722 -22.88 19.55 23.97
C LEU A 722 -21.68 18.78 24.53
N ASN A 723 -21.53 17.51 24.15
CA ASN A 723 -20.40 16.68 24.57
C ASN A 723 -19.06 17.29 24.12
N ASN A 724 -18.94 17.67 22.85
CA ASN A 724 -17.70 18.28 22.35
C ASN A 724 -17.45 19.69 22.93
N LEU A 725 -18.50 20.46 23.17
CA LEU A 725 -18.40 21.72 23.90
C LEU A 725 -17.91 21.51 25.33
N GLY A 726 -18.42 20.49 26.02
CA GLY A 726 -18.01 20.10 27.36
C GLY A 726 -16.53 19.70 27.42
N ILE A 727 -16.06 18.89 26.46
CA ILE A 727 -14.64 18.51 26.35
C ILE A 727 -13.76 19.75 26.11
N ALA A 728 -14.19 20.70 25.28
CA ALA A 728 -13.44 21.93 25.02
C ALA A 728 -13.35 22.83 26.27
N TYR A 729 -14.43 22.95 27.05
CA TYR A 729 -14.41 23.64 28.34
C TYR A 729 -13.52 22.94 29.37
N MET A 730 -13.59 21.61 29.45
CA MET A 730 -12.73 20.83 30.34
C MET A 730 -11.25 21.07 30.02
N THR A 731 -10.89 21.03 28.74
CA THR A 731 -9.50 21.26 28.25
C THR A 731 -9.00 22.68 28.55
N THR A 732 -9.91 23.66 28.66
CA THR A 732 -9.59 25.06 29.00
C THR A 732 -9.74 25.40 30.48
N GLY A 733 -10.01 24.40 31.34
CA GLY A 733 -10.16 24.58 32.79
C GLY A 733 -11.51 25.17 33.22
N ARG A 734 -12.48 25.28 32.32
CA ARG A 734 -13.83 25.80 32.56
C ARG A 734 -14.77 24.70 33.06
N LEU A 735 -14.45 24.16 34.24
CA LEU A 735 -15.04 22.90 34.72
C LEU A 735 -16.55 22.97 34.96
N ASP A 736 -17.08 24.08 35.49
CA ASP A 736 -18.52 24.24 35.73
C ASP A 736 -19.33 24.24 34.42
N GLU A 737 -18.76 24.84 33.38
CA GLU A 737 -19.40 24.93 32.06
C GLU A 737 -19.31 23.59 31.32
N ALA A 738 -18.20 22.85 31.52
CA ALA A 738 -18.07 21.48 31.06
C ALA A 738 -19.12 20.56 31.70
N LEU A 739 -19.26 20.64 33.02
CA LEU A 739 -20.23 19.87 33.79
C LEU A 739 -21.67 20.12 33.29
N ALA A 740 -22.06 21.39 33.17
CA ALA A 740 -23.38 21.76 32.67
C ALA A 740 -23.67 21.26 31.24
N CYS A 741 -22.65 21.17 30.39
CA CYS A 741 -22.79 20.61 29.04
C CYS A 741 -22.96 19.09 29.08
N PHE A 742 -22.13 18.38 29.85
CA PHE A 742 -22.22 16.93 29.96
C PHE A 742 -23.53 16.47 30.61
N GLU A 743 -24.03 17.18 31.63
CA GLU A 743 -25.33 16.86 32.25
C GLU A 743 -26.50 16.99 31.27
N GLN A 744 -26.53 18.07 30.48
CA GLN A 744 -27.54 18.23 29.42
C GLN A 744 -27.41 17.16 28.32
N ALA A 745 -26.18 16.81 27.94
CA ALA A 745 -25.95 15.74 26.98
C ALA A 745 -26.43 14.39 27.52
N ALA A 746 -26.18 14.11 28.81
CA ALA A 746 -26.55 12.84 29.44
C ALA A 746 -28.07 12.68 29.55
N GLU A 747 -28.77 13.78 29.87
CA GLU A 747 -30.24 13.83 29.84
C GLU A 747 -30.78 13.49 28.44
N ILE A 748 -30.18 14.06 27.38
CA ILE A 748 -30.57 13.74 25.99
C ILE A 748 -30.33 12.26 25.66
N ALA A 749 -29.16 11.73 26.00
CA ALA A 749 -28.83 10.33 25.74
C ALA A 749 -29.82 9.38 26.44
N TYR A 750 -30.18 9.69 27.69
CA TYR A 750 -31.18 8.96 28.45
C TYR A 750 -32.57 9.04 27.82
N GLU A 751 -33.03 10.24 27.42
CA GLU A 751 -34.32 10.45 26.74
C GLU A 751 -34.43 9.65 25.44
N LEU A 752 -33.33 9.52 24.70
CA LEU A 752 -33.26 8.80 23.42
C LEU A 752 -33.01 7.30 23.59
N GLY A 753 -32.73 6.83 24.80
CA GLY A 753 -32.36 5.43 25.08
C GLY A 753 -30.98 5.05 24.51
N ASP A 754 -30.09 6.02 24.27
CA ASP A 754 -28.72 5.77 23.84
C ASP A 754 -27.82 5.46 25.04
N GLN A 755 -27.92 4.23 25.52
CA GLN A 755 -27.16 3.73 26.68
C GLN A 755 -25.64 3.88 26.49
N HIS A 756 -25.13 3.71 25.27
CA HIS A 756 -23.68 3.82 25.02
C HIS A 756 -23.19 5.24 25.31
N THR A 757 -23.88 6.23 24.76
CA THR A 757 -23.57 7.65 24.93
C THR A 757 -23.83 8.10 26.37
N GLU A 758 -24.90 7.63 27.02
CA GLU A 758 -25.17 7.87 28.45
C GLU A 758 -23.97 7.46 29.32
N ALA A 759 -23.43 6.25 29.10
CA ALA A 759 -22.28 5.77 29.86
C ALA A 759 -21.00 6.59 29.62
N VAL A 760 -20.76 7.08 28.39
CA VAL A 760 -19.62 7.99 28.10
C VAL A 760 -19.75 9.28 28.89
N LEU A 761 -20.94 9.89 28.87
CA LEU A 761 -21.18 11.18 29.51
C LEU A 761 -21.13 11.07 31.03
N LEU A 762 -21.69 10.00 31.60
CA LEU A 762 -21.58 9.71 33.03
C LEU A 762 -20.13 9.54 33.48
N ASN A 763 -19.29 8.88 32.67
CA ASN A 763 -17.86 8.76 32.92
C ASN A 763 -17.18 10.14 32.94
N ASN A 764 -17.47 11.00 31.96
CA ASN A 764 -16.89 12.36 31.89
C ASN A 764 -17.33 13.22 33.09
N ILE A 765 -18.60 13.17 33.47
CA ILE A 765 -19.11 13.88 34.66
C ILE A 765 -18.44 13.36 35.93
N ALA A 766 -18.35 12.04 36.08
CA ALA A 766 -17.72 11.43 37.24
C ALA A 766 -16.23 11.80 37.37
N LEU A 767 -15.51 11.84 36.25
CA LEU A 767 -14.12 12.29 36.20
C LEU A 767 -13.98 13.74 36.69
N LEU A 768 -14.82 14.66 36.21
CA LEU A 768 -14.82 16.05 36.69
C LEU A 768 -15.09 16.18 38.20
N HIS A 769 -15.95 15.34 38.75
CA HIS A 769 -16.17 15.30 40.20
C HIS A 769 -14.97 14.72 40.95
N ALA A 770 -14.37 13.64 40.44
CA ALA A 770 -13.20 13.01 41.05
C ALA A 770 -11.98 13.95 41.07
N ASP A 771 -11.69 14.64 39.96
CA ASP A 771 -10.61 15.63 39.86
C ASP A 771 -10.82 16.82 40.81
N ALA A 772 -12.08 17.16 41.11
CA ALA A 772 -12.45 18.17 42.10
C ALA A 772 -12.43 17.66 43.55
N GLY A 773 -12.06 16.39 43.79
CA GLY A 773 -12.09 15.74 45.10
C GLY A 773 -13.48 15.42 45.64
N ARG A 774 -14.52 15.51 44.80
CA ARG A 774 -15.93 15.26 45.14
C ARG A 774 -16.30 13.81 44.88
N PHE A 775 -15.59 12.90 45.55
CA PHE A 775 -15.70 11.46 45.32
C PHE A 775 -17.11 10.89 45.56
N ASP A 776 -17.84 11.43 46.56
CA ASP A 776 -19.23 11.04 46.85
C ASP A 776 -20.19 11.34 45.68
N GLU A 777 -19.89 12.35 44.86
CA GLU A 777 -20.67 12.69 43.66
C GLU A 777 -20.21 11.90 42.43
N ALA A 778 -18.93 11.53 42.36
CA ALA A 778 -18.37 10.75 41.26
C ALA A 778 -18.84 9.28 41.28
N LEU A 779 -18.82 8.65 42.45
CA LEU A 779 -19.03 7.21 42.60
C LEU A 779 -20.39 6.71 42.02
N PRO A 780 -21.54 7.33 42.33
CA PRO A 780 -22.83 6.87 41.79
C PRO A 780 -22.89 6.91 40.26
N ARG A 781 -22.22 7.89 39.64
CA ARG A 781 -22.19 8.06 38.18
C ARG A 781 -21.30 7.03 37.51
N TYR A 782 -20.13 6.74 38.08
CA TYR A 782 -19.30 5.64 37.60
C TYR A 782 -19.98 4.29 37.74
N LEU A 783 -20.66 4.02 38.86
CA LEU A 783 -21.40 2.77 39.05
C LEU A 783 -22.52 2.61 38.01
N ARG A 784 -23.27 3.68 37.73
CA ARG A 784 -24.29 3.66 36.66
C ARG A 784 -23.68 3.42 35.29
N ALA A 785 -22.57 4.09 34.96
CA ALA A 785 -21.86 3.85 33.71
C ALA A 785 -21.36 2.39 33.61
N LEU A 786 -20.89 1.82 34.73
CA LEU A 786 -20.40 0.44 34.80
C LEU A 786 -21.52 -0.58 34.55
N GLU A 787 -22.69 -0.38 35.18
CA GLU A 787 -23.89 -1.21 34.93
C GLU A 787 -24.24 -1.22 33.43
N ILE A 788 -24.26 -0.05 32.80
CA ILE A 788 -24.55 0.08 31.39
C ILE A 788 -23.50 -0.65 30.54
N ARG A 789 -22.20 -0.46 30.81
CA ARG A 789 -21.11 -1.13 30.05
C ARG A 789 -21.15 -2.65 30.19
N HIS A 790 -21.55 -3.13 31.36
CA HIS A 790 -21.77 -4.55 31.60
C HIS A 790 -22.94 -5.09 30.75
N GLU A 791 -24.07 -4.38 30.71
CA GLU A 791 -25.25 -4.76 29.92
C GLU A 791 -24.95 -4.83 28.41
N VAL A 792 -24.20 -3.86 27.88
CA VAL A 792 -23.82 -3.79 26.45
C VAL A 792 -22.63 -4.68 26.10
N LYS A 793 -22.05 -5.41 27.06
CA LYS A 793 -20.93 -6.35 26.91
C LYS A 793 -19.69 -5.71 26.28
N ASP A 794 -19.29 -4.57 26.81
CA ASP A 794 -18.07 -3.85 26.42
C ASP A 794 -16.99 -3.99 27.50
N PRO A 795 -16.20 -5.09 27.48
CA PRO A 795 -15.26 -5.41 28.57
C PRO A 795 -14.12 -4.41 28.68
N TYR A 796 -13.75 -3.72 27.60
CA TYR A 796 -12.69 -2.71 27.62
C TYR A 796 -13.15 -1.48 28.41
N SER A 797 -14.30 -0.91 28.06
CA SER A 797 -14.85 0.24 28.78
C SER A 797 -15.25 -0.11 30.22
N GLU A 798 -15.70 -1.34 30.47
CA GLU A 798 -15.96 -1.85 31.82
C GLU A 798 -14.68 -1.82 32.68
N ALA A 799 -13.54 -2.27 32.13
CA ALA A 799 -12.26 -2.27 32.85
C ALA A 799 -11.75 -0.85 33.16
N ILE A 800 -11.89 0.10 32.23
CA ILE A 800 -11.56 1.51 32.47
C ILE A 800 -12.38 2.06 33.65
N LEU A 801 -13.70 1.82 33.64
CA LEU A 801 -14.58 2.28 34.70
C LEU A 801 -14.24 1.65 36.06
N LEU A 802 -13.91 0.36 36.10
CA LEU A 802 -13.48 -0.31 37.32
C LEU A 802 -12.19 0.30 37.88
N ASN A 803 -11.24 0.66 37.02
CA ASN A 803 -9.99 1.32 37.44
C ASN A 803 -10.28 2.71 38.02
N ASN A 804 -11.12 3.51 37.35
CA ASN A 804 -11.55 4.83 37.83
C ASN A 804 -12.32 4.74 39.17
N ILE A 805 -13.21 3.75 39.31
CA ILE A 805 -13.92 3.48 40.58
C ILE A 805 -12.93 3.14 41.70
N GLY A 806 -11.89 2.36 41.38
CA GLY A 806 -10.81 2.06 42.30
C GLY A 806 -10.08 3.30 42.80
N GLU A 807 -9.81 4.25 41.92
CA GLU A 807 -9.23 5.55 42.29
C GLU A 807 -10.16 6.37 43.19
N VAL A 808 -11.46 6.40 42.88
CA VAL A 808 -12.46 7.08 43.72
C VAL A 808 -12.53 6.46 45.12
N TYR A 809 -12.52 5.13 45.24
CA TYR A 809 -12.49 4.46 46.55
C TYR A 809 -11.19 4.74 47.32
N ARG A 810 -10.04 4.86 46.64
CA ARG A 810 -8.79 5.33 47.27
C ARG A 810 -8.93 6.75 47.81
N GLY A 811 -9.56 7.65 47.05
CA GLY A 811 -9.86 9.01 47.48
C GLY A 811 -10.76 9.08 48.71
N LEU A 812 -11.70 8.13 48.83
CA LEU A 812 -12.56 7.93 50.01
C LEU A 812 -11.88 7.16 51.16
N LEU A 813 -10.61 6.75 50.98
CA LEU A 813 -9.85 5.93 51.92
C LEU A 813 -10.45 4.53 52.19
N ASP A 814 -11.34 4.04 51.32
CA ASP A 814 -11.83 2.65 51.32
C ASP A 814 -10.92 1.78 50.43
N PHE A 815 -9.70 1.55 50.92
CA PHE A 815 -8.71 0.76 50.21
C PHE A 815 -9.14 -0.70 49.93
N PRO A 816 -9.88 -1.41 50.80
CA PRO A 816 -10.42 -2.73 50.46
C PRO A 816 -11.34 -2.71 49.23
N ALA A 817 -12.25 -1.75 49.14
CA ALA A 817 -13.12 -1.62 47.96
C ALA A 817 -12.31 -1.25 46.71
N ALA A 818 -11.30 -0.39 46.85
CA ALA A 818 -10.40 -0.04 45.76
C ALA A 818 -9.68 -1.27 45.19
N VAL A 819 -9.06 -2.09 46.04
CA VAL A 819 -8.38 -3.34 45.64
C VAL A 819 -9.34 -4.24 44.86
N ALA A 820 -10.55 -4.46 45.37
CA ALA A 820 -11.51 -5.35 44.72
C ALA A 820 -11.92 -4.90 43.31
N HIS A 821 -12.04 -3.60 43.06
CA HIS A 821 -12.42 -3.07 41.75
C HIS A 821 -11.23 -3.05 40.78
N VAL A 822 -10.06 -2.61 41.24
CA VAL A 822 -8.85 -2.55 40.40
C VAL A 822 -8.38 -3.96 40.02
N ASP A 823 -8.50 -4.95 40.90
CA ASP A 823 -8.13 -6.33 40.59
C ASP A 823 -9.01 -6.91 39.47
N ARG A 824 -10.32 -6.63 39.49
CA ARG A 824 -11.23 -6.99 38.38
C ARG A 824 -10.90 -6.26 37.07
N ALA A 825 -10.48 -4.99 37.14
CA ALA A 825 -10.01 -4.25 35.98
C ALA A 825 -8.76 -4.92 35.38
N LEU A 826 -7.78 -5.26 36.23
CA LEU A 826 -6.54 -5.92 35.85
C LEU A 826 -6.80 -7.30 35.21
N GLU A 827 -7.66 -8.13 35.81
CA GLU A 827 -8.07 -9.41 35.22
C GLU A 827 -8.68 -9.22 33.83
N THR A 828 -9.51 -8.19 33.66
CA THR A 828 -10.16 -7.90 32.38
C THR A 828 -9.16 -7.44 31.33
N PHE A 829 -8.27 -6.50 31.66
CA PHE A 829 -7.22 -6.03 30.76
C PHE A 829 -6.24 -7.16 30.38
N ARG A 830 -5.90 -8.06 31.31
CA ARG A 830 -5.12 -9.28 31.02
C ARG A 830 -5.83 -10.18 30.01
N ARG A 831 -7.13 -10.44 30.21
CA ARG A 831 -7.93 -11.30 29.33
C ARG A 831 -8.03 -10.76 27.90
N ILE A 832 -8.14 -9.44 27.73
CA ILE A 832 -8.25 -8.82 26.40
C ILE A 832 -6.89 -8.46 25.79
N GLY A 833 -5.78 -8.68 26.51
CA GLY A 833 -4.42 -8.44 26.02
C GLY A 833 -4.01 -6.97 25.98
N ASP A 834 -4.72 -6.08 26.68
CA ASP A 834 -4.34 -4.66 26.75
C ASP A 834 -3.24 -4.46 27.79
N ARG A 835 -2.01 -4.26 27.32
CA ARG A 835 -0.83 -4.11 28.18
C ARG A 835 -0.77 -2.76 28.89
N TYR A 836 -1.30 -1.70 28.28
CA TYR A 836 -1.30 -0.36 28.88
C TYR A 836 -2.30 -0.32 30.04
N GLY A 837 -3.53 -0.80 29.81
CA GLY A 837 -4.55 -0.92 30.87
C GLY A 837 -4.11 -1.84 32.02
N GLN A 838 -3.33 -2.90 31.73
CA GLN A 838 -2.69 -3.72 32.77
C GLN A 838 -1.71 -2.92 33.61
N ALA A 839 -0.82 -2.15 32.98
CA ALA A 839 0.19 -1.35 33.67
C ALA A 839 -0.45 -0.27 34.56
N GLU A 840 -1.48 0.42 34.07
CA GLU A 840 -2.24 1.39 34.87
C GLU A 840 -2.99 0.75 36.03
N SER A 841 -3.63 -0.41 35.81
CA SER A 841 -4.35 -1.11 36.87
C SER A 841 -3.38 -1.63 37.95
N LEU A 842 -2.18 -2.08 37.56
CA LEU A 842 -1.13 -2.49 38.51
C LEU A 842 -0.61 -1.30 39.33
N ASP A 843 -0.43 -0.13 38.72
CA ASP A 843 -0.04 1.08 39.47
C ASP A 843 -1.11 1.46 40.51
N ASN A 844 -2.37 1.50 40.08
CA ASN A 844 -3.50 1.82 40.94
C ASN A 844 -3.68 0.78 42.06
N LEU A 845 -3.51 -0.51 41.75
CA LEU A 845 -3.56 -1.60 42.72
C LEU A 845 -2.43 -1.48 43.74
N GLY A 846 -1.21 -1.16 43.28
CA GLY A 846 -0.08 -0.94 44.18
C GLY A 846 -0.34 0.23 45.13
N LEU A 847 -0.90 1.33 44.63
CA LEU A 847 -1.28 2.47 45.46
C LEU A 847 -2.42 2.13 46.46
N ALA A 848 -3.35 1.24 46.10
CA ALA A 848 -4.40 0.76 47.02
C ALA A 848 -3.83 -0.18 48.11
N LEU A 849 -2.93 -1.09 47.74
CA LEU A 849 -2.26 -2.02 48.67
C LEU A 849 -1.35 -1.29 49.66
N ASP A 850 -0.63 -0.26 49.21
CA ASP A 850 0.20 0.57 50.09
C ASP A 850 -0.67 1.31 51.13
N GLY A 851 -1.85 1.80 50.72
CA GLY A 851 -2.85 2.38 51.62
C GLY A 851 -3.41 1.40 52.67
N LEU A 852 -3.43 0.09 52.36
CA LEU A 852 -3.74 -0.98 53.32
C LEU A 852 -2.56 -1.35 54.23
N GLY A 853 -1.37 -0.81 53.98
CA GLY A 853 -0.13 -1.19 54.65
C GLY A 853 0.54 -2.45 54.09
N ASP A 854 0.07 -3.02 52.97
CA ASP A 854 0.74 -4.10 52.26
C ASP A 854 1.79 -3.57 51.29
N ARG A 855 2.87 -3.03 51.87
CA ARG A 855 3.99 -2.45 51.10
C ARG A 855 4.62 -3.46 50.14
N ARG A 856 4.72 -4.74 50.53
CA ARG A 856 5.32 -5.78 49.69
C ARG A 856 4.45 -6.10 48.47
N GLY A 857 3.13 -6.16 48.67
CA GLY A 857 2.18 -6.28 47.57
C GLY A 857 2.29 -5.09 46.61
N ALA A 858 2.36 -3.87 47.15
CA ALA A 858 2.51 -2.65 46.38
C ALA A 858 3.79 -2.62 45.52
N GLU A 859 4.95 -2.96 46.11
CA GLU A 859 6.23 -3.03 45.38
C GLU A 859 6.17 -4.03 44.22
N LYS A 860 5.55 -5.19 44.43
CA LYS A 860 5.38 -6.19 43.38
C LYS A 860 4.55 -5.65 42.21
N CYS A 861 3.42 -5.00 42.51
CA CYS A 861 2.57 -4.39 41.50
C CYS A 861 3.28 -3.28 40.72
N TRP A 862 4.01 -2.39 41.42
CA TRP A 862 4.76 -1.31 40.77
C TRP A 862 5.91 -1.82 39.91
N LEU A 863 6.64 -2.85 40.33
CA LEU A 863 7.68 -3.48 39.50
C LEU A 863 7.11 -4.06 38.20
N GLU A 864 5.96 -4.75 38.28
CA GLU A 864 5.28 -5.30 37.11
C GLU A 864 4.75 -4.17 36.19
N SER A 865 4.18 -3.11 36.77
CA SER A 865 3.72 -1.92 36.04
C SER A 865 4.85 -1.21 35.31
N VAL A 866 5.99 -0.96 35.97
CA VAL A 866 7.19 -0.35 35.36
C VAL A 866 7.68 -1.18 34.19
N THR A 867 7.77 -2.51 34.36
CA THR A 867 8.20 -3.42 33.28
C THR A 867 7.29 -3.27 32.05
N LEU A 868 5.97 -3.23 32.25
CA LEU A 868 5.02 -3.05 31.16
C LEU A 868 5.14 -1.68 30.49
N PHE A 869 5.25 -0.59 31.25
CA PHE A 869 5.42 0.75 30.67
C PHE A 869 6.76 0.91 29.92
N GLU A 870 7.85 0.30 30.42
CA GLU A 870 9.15 0.28 29.73
C GLU A 870 9.09 -0.46 28.39
N GLU A 871 8.43 -1.62 28.36
CA GLU A 871 8.23 -2.39 27.13
C GLU A 871 7.36 -1.63 26.10
N LEU A 872 6.47 -0.76 26.56
CA LEU A 872 5.64 0.11 25.72
C LEU A 872 6.34 1.43 25.34
N GLY A 873 7.49 1.75 25.94
CA GLY A 873 8.19 3.03 25.73
C GLY A 873 7.49 4.24 26.34
N GLU A 874 6.65 4.03 27.36
CA GLU A 874 5.86 5.08 27.99
C GLU A 874 6.66 5.83 29.07
N PRO A 875 6.67 7.18 29.08
CA PRO A 875 7.39 7.97 30.09
C PRO A 875 6.83 7.77 31.51
N LYS A 876 5.60 7.26 31.62
CA LYS A 876 4.95 6.93 32.90
C LYS A 876 5.73 5.88 33.71
N ALA A 877 6.60 5.09 33.07
CA ALA A 877 7.50 4.17 33.78
C ALA A 877 8.35 4.88 34.84
N ASP A 878 8.85 6.09 34.55
CA ASP A 878 9.68 6.85 35.49
C ASP A 878 8.88 7.33 36.70
N GLU A 879 7.61 7.73 36.48
CA GLU A 879 6.70 8.14 37.54
C GLU A 879 6.39 6.99 38.51
N VAL A 880 6.06 5.81 37.98
CA VAL A 880 5.79 4.63 38.80
C VAL A 880 7.07 4.17 39.51
N ARG A 881 8.24 4.22 38.84
CA ARG A 881 9.53 3.84 39.43
C ARG A 881 9.91 4.72 40.62
N ALA A 882 9.55 6.01 40.60
CA ALA A 882 9.77 6.90 41.73
C ALA A 882 9.07 6.45 43.04
N ARG A 883 8.02 5.62 42.93
CA ARG A 883 7.31 5.05 44.09
C ARG A 883 8.06 3.88 44.75
N LEU A 884 9.03 3.29 44.06
CA LEU A 884 9.86 2.19 44.57
C LEU A 884 11.01 2.67 45.47
N GLY A 885 11.33 3.96 45.46
CA GLY A 885 12.39 4.58 46.28
C GLY A 885 13.62 4.96 45.49
#